data_AF-A0A660YPY8-F1
#
_entry.id   AF-A0A660YPY8-F1
#
_cell.length_a   1.000
_cell.length_b   1.000
_cell.length_c   1.000
_cell.angle_alpha   90.00
_cell.angle_beta   90.00
_cell.angle_gamma   90.00
#
_symmetry.space_group_name_H-M   'P 1'
#
loop_
_entity.id
_entity.type
_entity.pdbx_description
1 polymer ?
#
loop_
_entity_poly.entity_id
_entity_poly.type
_entity_poly.pdbx_seq_one_letter_code
_entity_poly.pdbx_strand_id
1 'polypeptide(L)'
;MGYGFVATATASLLEGWLHFPPAIRLPLVCLLVLMGLWLLVQKLVLPIGSQVLRPTWTPNIEQGLAREVGRYFPHVGDHLINALQVYHHLQQNREGYSPELSRLSLVTVWDKIKDLDFNSVAPWQKLQPVVRFTVIAGLVFLVSITLFSKTFNIGAMHLLHPQTSFRPQLISAWEVSPGNVEIVEGDSVRISIRVKGKYKGPILLRWRQSDKKVFQTKQLLAGPENVYSYLFTNLRESVKYMLQAGEESSEMFTIHVEKRPMVRLLQAELIFPAYSGLESRYLQDNVGNVTALKGTRVRLYLKTNKTIKQGWLDFDKGKKLPLKPLGAELKGQFRLVRDDVYRIRLIDNKGYRNRNPIEYYLNVTADQKPVVRLPLPGKDVDLGEDLKLALQINAEDDFGLSRIRLGYQVQKAVQVPGVKDTTLRFIELKLPNQNTTQVQLDYLWDLSSLSLMPEDVVRYFAEVWDNDAVSGFKRARSQVFTARFPSVYEIYQEVTEAQDEDIENLKDIFTESQELKRKLDEISREMQKNPDLDWLKKQDLEEIAQKQERLQKNLEQIRRELEQAIERLEKGELLSQETLEKYQQLQQLFQEIMTPELQQAIEKLRKAFDQVDPEKLKTAVQRFNLSQENFLKSIERTTNILKRLQIEQRLDAAAKLAQNLAERQKLLNQQLEEIASQQLKELLQQQEKIREDATTLDQVLKDVKEKMGEFNDLQPAQMDSLLQQMQDILREMAQQNQGMAAGNKSTALKSGQMSQQDLEQLRQMLVNLKKNLVNDQKKQVAEAFARSAAELLRLSEEQE
;
A
#
# COMPACT_ATOMS: atom_id res chain seq x y z
N MET A 1 -26.85 78.90 -73.52
CA MET A 1 -28.04 78.57 -72.72
C MET A 1 -28.79 77.38 -73.32
N GLY A 2 -29.52 77.52 -74.44
CA GLY A 2 -30.35 76.44 -75.01
C GLY A 2 -29.66 75.07 -75.21
N TYR A 3 -28.47 75.03 -75.81
CA TYR A 3 -27.73 73.78 -76.02
C TYR A 3 -27.34 73.04 -74.72
N GLY A 4 -27.11 73.78 -73.63
CA GLY A 4 -26.72 73.19 -72.35
C GLY A 4 -27.86 72.37 -71.73
N PHE A 5 -29.07 72.92 -71.76
CA PHE A 5 -30.27 72.26 -71.25
C PHE A 5 -30.52 70.90 -71.91
N VAL A 6 -30.46 70.84 -73.25
CA VAL A 6 -30.70 69.60 -74.00
C VAL A 6 -29.66 68.52 -73.66
N ALA A 7 -28.37 68.87 -73.62
CA ALA A 7 -27.30 67.92 -73.36
C ALA A 7 -27.35 67.34 -71.93
N THR A 8 -27.71 68.16 -70.94
CA THR A 8 -27.88 67.68 -69.56
C THR A 8 -29.10 66.77 -69.41
N ALA A 9 -30.21 67.07 -70.10
CA ALA A 9 -31.41 66.22 -70.03
C ALA A 9 -31.15 64.83 -70.61
N THR A 10 -30.52 64.75 -71.78
CA THR A 10 -30.28 63.48 -72.47
C THR A 10 -29.30 62.60 -71.71
N ALA A 11 -28.22 63.16 -71.16
CA ALA A 11 -27.24 62.41 -70.39
C ALA A 11 -27.83 61.80 -69.11
N SER A 12 -28.62 62.57 -68.35
CA SER A 12 -29.27 62.06 -67.13
C SER A 12 -30.29 60.97 -67.41
N LEU A 13 -31.06 61.09 -68.50
CA LEU A 13 -32.03 60.04 -68.86
C LEU A 13 -31.36 58.75 -69.33
N LEU A 14 -30.30 58.85 -70.14
CA LEU A 14 -29.55 57.68 -70.61
C LEU A 14 -28.86 56.94 -69.46
N GLU A 15 -28.23 57.66 -68.52
CA GLU A 15 -27.62 57.05 -67.34
C GLU A 15 -28.66 56.37 -66.44
N GLY A 16 -29.81 57.02 -66.24
CA GLY A 16 -30.90 56.46 -65.42
C GLY A 16 -31.51 55.18 -66.00
N TRP A 17 -31.43 54.99 -67.31
CA TRP A 17 -31.95 53.79 -67.97
C TRP A 17 -30.88 52.68 -68.07
N LEU A 18 -29.66 53.03 -68.51
CA LEU A 18 -28.63 52.05 -68.87
C LEU A 18 -27.63 51.74 -67.74
N HIS A 19 -27.60 52.50 -66.65
CA HIS A 19 -26.76 52.28 -65.47
C HIS A 19 -25.29 52.01 -65.85
N PHE A 20 -24.65 52.98 -66.51
CA PHE A 20 -23.32 52.76 -67.07
C PHE A 20 -22.27 52.47 -65.98
N PRO A 21 -21.30 51.58 -66.24
CA PRO A 21 -20.18 51.37 -65.33
C PRO A 21 -19.34 52.65 -65.19
N PRO A 22 -18.58 52.81 -64.09
CA PRO A 22 -17.73 53.98 -63.85
C PRO A 22 -16.80 54.35 -65.02
N ALA A 23 -16.31 53.34 -65.76
CA ALA A 23 -15.43 53.50 -66.93
C ALA A 23 -16.07 54.31 -68.09
N ILE A 24 -17.39 54.25 -68.26
CA ILE A 24 -18.12 54.97 -69.32
C ILE A 24 -18.69 56.29 -68.78
N ARG A 25 -19.06 56.32 -67.50
CA ARG A 25 -19.67 57.48 -66.87
C ARG A 25 -18.68 58.65 -66.69
N LEU A 26 -17.44 58.37 -66.28
CA LEU A 26 -16.40 59.38 -66.10
C LEU A 26 -16.10 60.18 -67.40
N PRO A 27 -15.84 59.54 -68.57
CA PRO A 27 -15.60 60.28 -69.79
C PRO A 27 -16.84 61.07 -70.28
N LEU A 28 -18.05 60.55 -70.06
CA LEU A 28 -19.29 61.26 -70.39
C LEU A 28 -19.43 62.58 -69.60
N VAL A 29 -19.15 62.55 -68.30
CA VAL A 29 -19.18 63.75 -67.45
C VAL A 29 -18.08 64.74 -67.86
N CYS A 30 -16.86 64.26 -68.13
CA CYS A 30 -15.77 65.12 -68.62
C CYS A 30 -16.14 65.82 -69.94
N LEU A 31 -16.79 65.11 -70.87
CA LEU A 31 -17.23 65.67 -72.14
C LEU A 31 -18.28 66.77 -71.96
N LEU A 32 -19.25 66.58 -71.06
CA LEU A 32 -20.25 67.61 -70.73
C LEU A 32 -19.60 68.86 -70.10
N VAL A 33 -18.64 68.67 -69.19
CA VAL A 33 -17.90 69.78 -68.56
C VAL A 33 -17.06 70.53 -69.58
N LEU A 34 -16.31 69.84 -70.45
CA LEU A 34 -15.51 70.44 -71.51
C LEU A 34 -16.37 71.23 -72.51
N MET A 35 -17.53 70.68 -72.89
CA MET A 35 -18.47 71.37 -73.77
C MET A 35 -19.05 72.64 -73.11
N GLY A 36 -19.35 72.58 -71.81
CA GLY A 36 -19.77 73.75 -71.03
C GLY A 36 -18.69 74.84 -70.97
N LEU A 37 -17.45 74.45 -70.68
CA LEU A 37 -16.28 75.34 -70.68
C LEU A 37 -16.02 75.96 -72.05
N TRP A 38 -16.11 75.17 -73.12
CA TRP A 38 -15.94 75.66 -74.49
C TRP A 38 -17.01 76.72 -74.86
N LEU A 39 -18.28 76.48 -74.51
CA LEU A 39 -19.35 77.45 -74.71
C LEU A 39 -19.13 78.73 -73.89
N LEU A 40 -18.66 78.60 -72.65
CA LEU A 40 -18.35 79.73 -71.78
C LEU A 40 -17.19 80.56 -72.34
N VAL A 41 -16.14 79.92 -72.84
CA VAL A 41 -15.01 80.61 -73.48
C VAL A 41 -15.45 81.31 -74.77
N GLN A 42 -16.19 80.63 -75.65
CA GLN A 42 -16.64 81.23 -76.92
C GLN A 42 -17.64 82.37 -76.77
N LYS A 43 -18.58 82.28 -75.82
CA LYS A 43 -19.71 83.20 -75.74
C LYS A 43 -19.56 84.26 -74.65
N LEU A 44 -18.67 84.04 -73.67
CA LEU A 44 -18.45 84.97 -72.56
C LEU A 44 -17.01 85.52 -72.57
N VAL A 45 -16.01 84.63 -72.51
CA VAL A 45 -14.61 85.05 -72.29
C VAL A 45 -14.00 85.73 -73.52
N LEU A 46 -14.17 85.16 -74.72
CA LEU A 46 -13.66 85.74 -75.97
C LEU A 46 -14.24 87.13 -76.29
N PRO A 47 -15.57 87.37 -76.23
CA PRO A 47 -16.11 88.71 -76.45
C PRO A 47 -15.64 89.71 -75.39
N ILE A 48 -15.63 89.36 -74.10
CA ILE A 48 -15.16 90.26 -73.03
C ILE A 48 -13.64 90.52 -73.15
N GLY A 49 -12.85 89.49 -73.41
CA GLY A 49 -11.40 89.60 -73.60
C GLY A 49 -11.03 90.43 -74.83
N SER A 50 -11.78 90.29 -75.93
CA SER A 50 -11.61 91.14 -77.13
C SER A 50 -11.93 92.62 -76.89
N GLN A 51 -12.74 92.95 -75.87
CA GLN A 51 -13.08 94.32 -75.49
C GLN A 51 -12.04 94.99 -74.59
N VAL A 52 -11.17 94.24 -73.90
CA VAL A 52 -10.16 94.78 -72.97
C VAL A 52 -8.80 95.05 -73.63
N LEU A 53 -8.48 94.41 -74.75
CA LEU A 53 -7.14 94.42 -75.36
C LEU A 53 -6.94 95.38 -76.56
N ARG A 54 -7.88 96.28 -76.89
CA ARG A 54 -7.72 97.30 -77.97
C ARG A 54 -8.09 98.72 -77.48
N PRO A 55 -7.12 99.58 -77.11
CA PRO A 55 -7.38 100.81 -76.35
C PRO A 55 -7.76 102.08 -77.14
N THR A 56 -7.90 102.03 -78.48
CA THR A 56 -8.30 103.19 -79.31
C THR A 56 -9.73 103.11 -79.84
N TRP A 57 -10.53 102.17 -79.32
CA TRP A 57 -11.95 102.08 -79.60
C TRP A 57 -12.71 102.22 -78.29
N THR A 58 -13.03 103.45 -77.91
CA THR A 58 -14.18 103.72 -77.05
C THR A 58 -15.42 103.64 -77.94
N PRO A 59 -16.24 102.58 -77.93
CA PRO A 59 -17.63 102.79 -78.24
C PRO A 59 -18.20 103.48 -77.01
N ASN A 60 -18.17 104.81 -76.99
CA ASN A 60 -19.36 105.49 -76.53
C ASN A 60 -20.47 104.89 -77.39
N ILE A 61 -21.19 103.90 -76.83
CA ILE A 61 -22.25 103.17 -77.54
C ILE A 61 -23.20 104.19 -78.16
N GLU A 62 -23.40 105.32 -77.49
CA GLU A 62 -24.10 106.50 -77.96
C GLU A 62 -23.53 107.10 -79.26
N GLN A 63 -22.21 107.26 -79.41
CA GLN A 63 -21.59 107.76 -80.65
C GLN A 63 -21.62 106.71 -81.77
N GLY A 64 -21.46 105.43 -81.42
CA GLY A 64 -21.58 104.32 -82.38
C GLY A 64 -23.01 104.21 -82.93
N LEU A 65 -24.00 104.24 -82.03
CA LEU A 65 -25.41 104.28 -82.38
C LEU A 65 -25.76 105.58 -83.10
N ALA A 66 -25.26 106.74 -82.68
CA ALA A 66 -25.48 108.00 -83.39
C ALA A 66 -24.92 107.97 -84.82
N ARG A 67 -23.78 107.32 -85.03
CA ARG A 67 -23.19 107.11 -86.37
C ARG A 67 -23.98 106.08 -87.19
N GLU A 68 -24.52 105.05 -86.56
CA GLU A 68 -25.37 104.05 -87.21
C GLU A 68 -26.74 104.62 -87.60
N VAL A 69 -27.32 105.44 -86.73
CA VAL A 69 -28.51 106.28 -87.00
C VAL A 69 -28.20 107.26 -88.13
N GLY A 70 -27.05 107.95 -88.11
CA GLY A 70 -26.64 108.87 -89.17
C GLY A 70 -26.40 108.19 -90.53
N ARG A 71 -25.94 106.93 -90.53
CA ARG A 71 -25.86 106.11 -91.75
C ARG A 71 -27.24 105.67 -92.25
N TYR A 72 -28.15 105.36 -91.34
CA TYR A 72 -29.50 104.92 -91.68
C TYR A 72 -30.38 106.08 -92.18
N PHE A 73 -30.20 107.29 -91.63
CA PHE A 73 -30.89 108.52 -92.03
C PHE A 73 -29.89 109.54 -92.64
N PRO A 74 -29.69 109.55 -93.97
CA PRO A 74 -28.63 110.34 -94.61
C PRO A 74 -28.73 111.85 -94.38
N HIS A 75 -29.94 112.40 -94.15
CA HIS A 75 -30.17 113.82 -93.89
C HIS A 75 -29.73 114.25 -92.47
N VAL A 76 -29.56 113.30 -91.54
CA VAL A 76 -28.93 113.54 -90.25
C VAL A 76 -27.41 113.52 -90.38
N GLY A 77 -26.86 112.57 -91.15
CA GLY A 77 -25.43 112.43 -91.37
C GLY A 77 -24.63 112.47 -90.07
N ASP A 78 -23.57 113.29 -90.03
CA ASP A 78 -22.76 113.49 -88.82
C ASP A 78 -23.34 114.52 -87.83
N HIS A 79 -24.51 115.11 -88.10
CA HIS A 79 -25.07 116.14 -87.22
C HIS A 79 -25.41 115.61 -85.82
N LEU A 80 -25.91 114.37 -85.70
CA LEU A 80 -26.24 113.78 -84.40
C LEU A 80 -24.99 113.49 -83.56
N ILE A 81 -23.93 112.96 -84.19
CA ILE A 81 -22.67 112.72 -83.49
C ILE A 81 -21.98 114.04 -83.11
N ASN A 82 -22.02 115.04 -83.99
CA ASN A 82 -21.49 116.37 -83.71
C ASN A 82 -22.26 117.04 -82.57
N ALA A 83 -23.60 116.95 -82.54
CA ALA A 83 -24.40 117.46 -81.42
C ALA A 83 -24.04 116.73 -80.12
N LEU A 84 -23.86 115.42 -80.13
CA LEU A 84 -23.44 114.65 -78.96
C LEU A 84 -22.06 115.06 -78.45
N GLN A 85 -21.12 115.37 -79.36
CA GLN A 85 -19.79 115.87 -79.04
C GLN A 85 -19.83 117.30 -78.48
N VAL A 86 -20.63 118.19 -79.09
CA VAL A 86 -20.85 119.57 -78.62
C VAL A 86 -21.52 119.56 -77.26
N TYR A 87 -22.54 118.73 -77.03
CA TYR A 87 -23.20 118.59 -75.72
C TYR A 87 -22.21 118.16 -74.63
N HIS A 88 -21.35 117.19 -74.92
CA HIS A 88 -20.30 116.76 -73.98
C HIS A 88 -19.27 117.88 -73.71
N HIS A 89 -18.87 118.66 -74.72
CA HIS A 89 -17.91 119.75 -74.53
C HIS A 89 -18.52 120.97 -73.83
N LEU A 90 -19.82 121.26 -74.03
CA LEU A 90 -20.58 122.30 -73.32
C LEU A 90 -20.57 122.11 -71.81
N GLN A 91 -20.55 120.85 -71.34
CA GLN A 91 -20.48 120.55 -69.90
C GLN A 91 -19.08 120.81 -69.30
N GLN A 92 -18.00 120.76 -70.09
CA GLN A 92 -16.62 120.89 -69.59
C GLN A 92 -16.00 122.27 -69.82
N ASN A 93 -16.51 123.05 -70.80
CA ASN A 93 -16.18 124.44 -71.17
C ASN A 93 -14.73 124.91 -70.95
N ARG A 94 -13.74 124.09 -71.36
CA ARG A 94 -12.30 124.37 -71.21
C ARG A 94 -11.70 125.32 -72.27
N GLU A 95 -12.39 125.52 -73.38
CA GLU A 95 -11.86 126.23 -74.57
C GLU A 95 -12.53 127.61 -74.82
N GLY A 96 -13.37 128.08 -73.88
CA GLY A 96 -13.88 129.46 -73.88
C GLY A 96 -14.97 129.79 -74.91
N TYR A 97 -15.69 128.78 -75.42
CA TYR A 97 -16.79 129.00 -76.38
C TYR A 97 -18.01 129.68 -75.73
N SER A 98 -18.77 130.46 -76.53
CA SER A 98 -20.02 131.08 -76.10
C SER A 98 -21.12 130.02 -75.87
N PRO A 99 -21.63 129.85 -74.63
CA PRO A 99 -22.61 128.82 -74.32
C PRO A 99 -23.95 129.01 -75.05
N GLU A 100 -24.35 130.25 -75.32
CA GLU A 100 -25.54 130.57 -76.12
C GLU A 100 -25.46 129.99 -77.54
N LEU A 101 -24.31 130.12 -78.22
CA LEU A 101 -24.12 129.63 -79.58
C LEU A 101 -24.10 128.08 -79.62
N SER A 102 -23.46 127.44 -78.66
CA SER A 102 -23.46 125.98 -78.56
C SER A 102 -24.86 125.42 -78.29
N ARG A 103 -25.68 126.08 -77.46
CA ARG A 103 -27.08 125.70 -77.25
C ARG A 103 -27.92 125.86 -78.51
N LEU A 104 -27.75 126.97 -79.24
CA LEU A 104 -28.40 127.18 -80.55
C LEU A 104 -28.06 126.06 -81.54
N SER A 105 -26.81 125.58 -81.57
CA SER A 105 -26.40 124.47 -82.43
C SER A 105 -27.10 123.15 -82.09
N LEU A 106 -27.30 122.85 -80.80
CA LEU A 106 -28.02 121.65 -80.36
C LEU A 106 -29.51 121.72 -80.73
N VAL A 107 -30.15 122.88 -80.57
CA VAL A 107 -31.55 123.08 -80.98
C VAL A 107 -31.71 122.88 -82.49
N THR A 108 -30.75 123.37 -83.28
CA THR A 108 -30.74 123.19 -84.74
C THR A 108 -30.65 121.72 -85.14
N VAL A 109 -29.88 120.92 -84.40
CA VAL A 109 -29.79 119.47 -84.65
C VAL A 109 -31.05 118.74 -84.15
N TRP A 110 -31.61 119.15 -83.01
CA TRP A 110 -32.87 118.58 -82.50
C TRP A 110 -34.02 118.74 -83.50
N ASP A 111 -34.20 119.92 -84.08
CA ASP A 111 -35.26 120.16 -85.06
C ASP A 111 -35.14 119.28 -86.32
N LYS A 112 -33.92 118.87 -86.68
CA LYS A 112 -33.69 117.93 -87.78
C LYS A 112 -33.99 116.47 -87.44
N ILE A 113 -34.01 116.11 -86.15
CA ILE A 113 -34.02 114.71 -85.70
C ILE A 113 -35.31 114.32 -84.97
N LYS A 114 -36.02 115.29 -84.37
CA LYS A 114 -37.19 115.04 -83.50
C LYS A 114 -38.30 114.19 -84.13
N ASP A 115 -38.44 114.24 -85.46
CA ASP A 115 -39.50 113.53 -86.20
C ASP A 115 -39.05 112.16 -86.76
N LEU A 116 -37.85 111.67 -86.38
CA LEU A 116 -37.30 110.39 -86.86
C LEU A 116 -37.65 109.23 -85.92
N ASP A 117 -38.04 108.08 -86.52
CA ASP A 117 -38.32 106.85 -85.78
C ASP A 117 -37.08 105.95 -85.68
N PHE A 118 -36.42 106.02 -84.52
CA PHE A 118 -35.23 105.24 -84.20
C PHE A 118 -35.47 103.73 -84.11
N ASN A 119 -36.72 103.25 -83.97
CA ASN A 119 -37.01 101.81 -83.88
C ASN A 119 -36.75 101.06 -85.19
N SER A 120 -36.73 101.78 -86.31
CA SER A 120 -36.40 101.22 -87.63
C SER A 120 -34.94 100.79 -87.78
N VAL A 121 -34.04 101.27 -86.91
CA VAL A 121 -32.60 100.98 -86.95
C VAL A 121 -32.27 99.59 -86.35
N ALA A 122 -33.11 99.05 -85.46
CA ALA A 122 -32.89 97.76 -84.79
C ALA A 122 -34.16 96.87 -84.72
N PRO A 123 -34.56 96.19 -85.81
CA PRO A 123 -35.80 95.41 -85.87
C PRO A 123 -35.80 94.14 -84.99
N TRP A 124 -36.83 93.98 -84.15
CA TRP A 124 -37.05 92.82 -83.26
C TRP A 124 -37.14 91.48 -83.99
N GLN A 125 -37.51 91.47 -85.28
CA GLN A 125 -37.66 90.24 -86.07
C GLN A 125 -36.36 89.42 -86.16
N LYS A 126 -35.18 90.07 -86.08
CA LYS A 126 -33.89 89.38 -86.14
C LYS A 126 -33.52 88.61 -84.86
N LEU A 127 -34.15 88.92 -83.72
CA LEU A 127 -33.88 88.28 -82.42
C LEU A 127 -34.81 87.09 -82.11
N GLN A 128 -35.95 86.99 -82.79
CA GLN A 128 -36.97 85.95 -82.53
C GLN A 128 -36.49 84.49 -82.60
N PRO A 129 -35.70 84.04 -83.60
CA PRO A 129 -35.33 82.62 -83.70
C PRO A 129 -34.44 82.16 -82.54
N VAL A 130 -33.56 83.03 -82.04
CA VAL A 130 -32.65 82.73 -80.91
C VAL A 130 -33.42 82.61 -79.59
N VAL A 131 -34.39 83.51 -79.37
CA VAL A 131 -35.27 83.46 -78.19
C VAL A 131 -36.13 82.19 -78.22
N ARG A 132 -36.76 81.89 -79.36
CA ARG A 132 -37.61 80.68 -79.52
C ARG A 132 -36.85 79.39 -79.23
N PHE A 133 -35.64 79.22 -79.78
CA PHE A 133 -34.82 78.04 -79.51
C PHE A 133 -34.50 77.88 -78.02
N THR A 134 -34.14 78.99 -77.35
CA THR A 134 -33.79 78.96 -75.92
C THR A 134 -34.99 78.62 -75.04
N VAL A 135 -36.18 79.14 -75.37
CA VAL A 135 -37.43 78.81 -74.67
C VAL A 135 -37.80 77.35 -74.86
N ILE A 136 -37.76 76.84 -76.10
CA ILE A 136 -38.09 75.43 -76.40
C ILE A 136 -37.13 74.48 -75.67
N ALA A 137 -35.82 74.76 -75.72
CA ALA A 137 -34.82 73.94 -75.03
C ALA A 137 -35.02 73.92 -73.50
N GLY A 138 -35.39 75.06 -72.91
CA GLY A 138 -35.73 75.14 -71.49
C GLY A 138 -36.98 74.32 -71.14
N LEU A 139 -38.00 74.36 -72.00
CA LEU A 139 -39.25 73.62 -71.81
C LEU A 139 -39.04 72.10 -71.87
N VAL A 140 -38.23 71.62 -72.82
CA VAL A 140 -37.85 70.19 -72.92
C VAL A 140 -37.10 69.69 -71.68
N PHE A 141 -36.19 70.50 -71.14
CA PHE A 141 -35.48 70.20 -69.91
C PHE A 141 -36.44 70.10 -68.70
N LEU A 142 -37.39 71.02 -68.59
CA LEU A 142 -38.40 71.03 -67.53
C LEU A 142 -39.36 69.83 -67.62
N VAL A 143 -39.75 69.45 -68.84
CA VAL A 143 -40.54 68.24 -69.12
C VAL A 143 -39.78 66.96 -68.73
N SER A 144 -38.49 66.89 -69.02
CA SER A 144 -37.65 65.72 -68.69
C SER A 144 -37.55 65.50 -67.17
N ILE A 145 -37.46 66.57 -66.40
CA ILE A 145 -37.42 66.51 -64.92
C ILE A 145 -38.77 66.05 -64.34
N THR A 146 -39.88 66.51 -64.91
CA THR A 146 -41.22 66.27 -64.35
C THR A 146 -41.78 64.89 -64.70
N LEU A 147 -41.75 64.49 -65.97
CA LEU A 147 -42.33 63.22 -66.44
C LEU A 147 -41.46 62.01 -66.13
N PHE A 148 -40.14 62.17 -66.09
CA PHE A 148 -39.19 61.08 -65.83
C PHE A 148 -38.43 61.28 -64.51
N SER A 149 -39.08 61.87 -63.50
CA SER A 149 -38.44 62.29 -62.24
C SER A 149 -37.60 61.21 -61.57
N LYS A 150 -38.08 59.97 -61.50
CA LYS A 150 -37.35 58.86 -60.86
C LYS A 150 -36.10 58.47 -61.66
N THR A 151 -36.23 58.25 -62.97
CA THR A 151 -35.12 57.88 -63.85
C THR A 151 -34.11 59.01 -63.97
N PHE A 152 -34.59 60.24 -64.11
CA PHE A 152 -33.76 61.44 -64.15
C PHE A 152 -32.98 61.65 -62.86
N ASN A 153 -33.61 61.48 -61.69
CA ASN A 153 -32.92 61.61 -60.40
C ASN A 153 -31.88 60.51 -60.18
N ILE A 154 -32.17 59.25 -60.56
CA ILE A 154 -31.20 58.15 -60.50
C ILE A 154 -30.00 58.47 -61.40
N GLY A 155 -30.26 58.86 -62.65
CA GLY A 155 -29.20 59.20 -63.59
C GLY A 155 -28.38 60.42 -63.19
N ALA A 156 -29.03 61.48 -62.69
CA ALA A 156 -28.35 62.67 -62.17
C ALA A 156 -27.47 62.34 -60.95
N MET A 157 -27.98 61.52 -60.01
CA MET A 157 -27.22 61.10 -58.83
C MET A 157 -26.01 60.24 -59.21
N HIS A 158 -26.15 59.38 -60.21
CA HIS A 158 -25.05 58.59 -60.75
C HIS A 158 -24.00 59.48 -61.44
N LEU A 159 -24.41 60.44 -62.27
CA LEU A 159 -23.50 61.37 -62.93
C LEU A 159 -22.71 62.26 -61.94
N LEU A 160 -23.32 62.62 -60.81
CA LEU A 160 -22.64 63.32 -59.72
C LEU A 160 -21.62 62.44 -58.98
N HIS A 161 -21.80 61.11 -58.99
CA HIS A 161 -20.90 60.14 -58.34
C HIS A 161 -20.35 59.14 -59.37
N PRO A 162 -19.44 59.58 -60.25
CA PRO A 162 -19.03 58.77 -61.39
C PRO A 162 -18.22 57.51 -61.03
N GLN A 163 -17.69 57.44 -59.81
CA GLN A 163 -16.80 56.37 -59.35
C GLN A 163 -17.51 55.25 -58.56
N THR A 164 -18.79 55.41 -58.18
CA THR A 164 -19.52 54.42 -57.37
C THR A 164 -20.25 53.40 -58.23
N SER A 165 -20.09 52.10 -57.90
CA SER A 165 -20.76 50.99 -58.58
C SER A 165 -22.09 50.65 -57.91
N PHE A 166 -23.20 50.81 -58.63
CA PHE A 166 -24.55 50.47 -58.15
C PHE A 166 -25.00 49.14 -58.77
N ARG A 167 -25.11 48.06 -57.98
CA ARG A 167 -25.65 46.74 -58.38
C ARG A 167 -26.90 46.37 -57.53
N PRO A 168 -27.91 45.67 -58.07
CA PRO A 168 -29.11 45.28 -57.31
C PRO A 168 -28.85 44.16 -56.29
N GLN A 169 -29.40 44.26 -55.07
CA GLN A 169 -29.33 43.24 -54.00
C GLN A 169 -30.28 42.06 -54.28
N LEU A 170 -29.82 40.82 -54.07
CA LEU A 170 -30.54 39.58 -54.44
C LEU A 170 -31.12 38.82 -53.23
N ILE A 171 -30.61 39.07 -52.01
CA ILE A 171 -31.09 38.49 -50.75
C ILE A 171 -31.66 39.60 -49.87
N SER A 172 -32.84 39.37 -49.26
CA SER A 172 -33.50 40.36 -48.42
C SER A 172 -33.33 40.11 -46.91
N ALA A 173 -33.21 38.84 -46.47
CA ALA A 173 -32.90 38.53 -45.07
C ALA A 173 -32.37 37.09 -44.87
N TRP A 174 -31.50 36.92 -43.86
CA TRP A 174 -31.05 35.63 -43.33
C TRP A 174 -31.76 35.34 -42.00
N GLU A 175 -32.58 34.29 -41.93
CA GLU A 175 -33.15 33.80 -40.67
C GLU A 175 -32.34 32.62 -40.17
N VAL A 176 -31.51 32.84 -39.14
CA VAL A 176 -30.67 31.82 -38.52
C VAL A 176 -31.17 31.53 -37.11
N SER A 177 -31.46 30.26 -36.82
CA SER A 177 -31.85 29.80 -35.49
C SER A 177 -30.91 28.67 -35.03
N PRO A 178 -30.31 28.75 -33.83
CA PRO A 178 -30.47 29.79 -32.80
C PRO A 178 -29.61 31.06 -33.00
N GLY A 179 -28.71 31.11 -33.98
CA GLY A 179 -27.77 32.23 -34.14
C GLY A 179 -26.63 32.17 -33.13
N ASN A 180 -26.62 33.06 -32.14
CA ASN A 180 -25.67 33.03 -31.03
C ASN A 180 -26.18 32.11 -29.92
N VAL A 181 -25.36 31.15 -29.48
CA VAL A 181 -25.76 30.19 -28.45
C VAL A 181 -24.58 29.83 -27.55
N GLU A 182 -24.85 29.69 -26.26
CA GLU A 182 -23.91 29.13 -25.28
C GLU A 182 -24.26 27.66 -25.07
N ILE A 183 -23.28 26.79 -25.25
CA ILE A 183 -23.40 25.35 -25.03
C ILE A 183 -22.30 24.85 -24.12
N VAL A 184 -22.49 23.64 -23.59
CA VAL A 184 -21.47 22.99 -22.78
C VAL A 184 -20.57 22.14 -23.65
N GLU A 185 -19.30 22.06 -23.29
CA GLU A 185 -18.31 21.21 -23.96
C GLU A 185 -18.82 19.79 -24.23
N GLY A 186 -18.74 19.39 -25.51
CA GLY A 186 -19.17 18.10 -26.03
C GLY A 186 -20.63 18.03 -26.50
N ASP A 187 -21.41 19.10 -26.32
CA ASP A 187 -22.77 19.18 -26.86
C ASP A 187 -22.73 19.44 -28.37
N SER A 188 -23.83 19.11 -29.05
CA SER A 188 -23.99 19.30 -30.50
C SER A 188 -25.06 20.34 -30.76
N VAL A 189 -24.83 21.23 -31.72
CA VAL A 189 -25.75 22.32 -32.07
C VAL A 189 -26.18 22.15 -33.51
N ARG A 190 -27.49 22.02 -33.71
CA ARG A 190 -28.11 22.11 -35.03
C ARG A 190 -28.43 23.57 -35.30
N ILE A 191 -27.85 24.12 -36.37
CA ILE A 191 -28.24 25.41 -36.91
C ILE A 191 -29.22 25.20 -38.07
N SER A 192 -30.28 25.98 -38.08
CA SER A 192 -31.28 26.03 -39.15
C SER A 192 -31.25 27.41 -39.80
N ILE A 193 -31.16 27.45 -41.12
CA ILE A 193 -31.03 28.65 -41.93
C ILE A 193 -32.19 28.71 -42.90
N ARG A 194 -32.94 29.81 -42.90
CA ARG A 194 -33.93 30.11 -43.93
C ARG A 194 -33.52 31.38 -44.66
N VAL A 195 -33.47 31.32 -45.99
CA VAL A 195 -33.09 32.47 -46.83
C VAL A 195 -34.32 33.05 -47.52
N LYS A 196 -34.60 34.33 -47.24
CA LYS A 196 -35.65 35.11 -47.91
C LYS A 196 -35.02 35.93 -49.05
N GLY A 197 -35.51 35.74 -50.27
CA GLY A 197 -35.00 36.43 -51.47
C GLY A 197 -35.21 35.61 -52.75
N LYS A 198 -34.71 36.11 -53.89
CA LYS A 198 -34.78 35.42 -55.20
C LYS A 198 -33.50 34.64 -55.54
N TYR A 199 -32.55 34.54 -54.62
CA TYR A 199 -31.29 33.83 -54.81
C TYR A 199 -31.52 32.31 -54.94
N LYS A 200 -31.02 31.72 -56.03
CA LYS A 200 -31.14 30.28 -56.36
C LYS A 200 -29.78 29.53 -56.40
N GLY A 201 -28.69 30.19 -55.98
CA GLY A 201 -27.35 29.62 -55.99
C GLY A 201 -27.03 28.80 -54.73
N PRO A 202 -25.83 28.19 -54.65
CA PRO A 202 -25.39 27.46 -53.47
C PRO A 202 -25.18 28.41 -52.28
N ILE A 203 -25.47 27.92 -51.07
CA ILE A 203 -25.16 28.58 -49.80
C ILE A 203 -23.96 27.88 -49.17
N LEU A 204 -22.95 28.65 -48.81
CA LEU A 204 -21.74 28.20 -48.16
C LEU A 204 -21.78 28.58 -46.67
N LEU A 205 -21.67 27.59 -45.78
CA LEU A 205 -21.37 27.82 -44.37
C LEU A 205 -19.86 27.98 -44.21
N ARG A 206 -19.44 29.11 -43.63
CA ARG A 206 -18.05 29.38 -43.31
C ARG A 206 -17.89 29.49 -41.81
N TRP A 207 -17.01 28.69 -41.22
CA TRP A 207 -16.78 28.73 -39.77
C TRP A 207 -15.32 28.59 -39.41
N ARG A 208 -14.95 29.08 -38.23
CA ARG A 208 -13.60 28.95 -37.66
C ARG A 208 -13.68 28.79 -36.16
N GLN A 209 -12.69 28.12 -35.59
CA GLN A 209 -12.44 28.18 -34.14
C GLN A 209 -12.05 29.62 -33.77
N SER A 210 -12.48 30.09 -32.59
CA SER A 210 -12.28 31.49 -32.18
C SER A 210 -10.80 31.92 -32.23
N ASP A 211 -9.89 30.99 -31.96
CA ASP A 211 -8.44 31.22 -31.89
C ASP A 211 -7.71 31.03 -33.23
N LYS A 212 -8.40 30.55 -34.27
CA LYS A 212 -7.83 30.32 -35.60
C LYS A 212 -8.29 31.37 -36.59
N LYS A 213 -7.40 31.79 -37.50
CA LYS A 213 -7.69 32.77 -38.57
C LYS A 213 -8.33 32.17 -39.81
N VAL A 214 -8.16 30.87 -40.04
CA VAL A 214 -8.61 30.19 -41.27
C VAL A 214 -10.06 29.72 -41.13
N PHE A 215 -10.89 30.07 -42.11
CA PHE A 215 -12.27 29.60 -42.22
C PHE A 215 -12.35 28.27 -42.97
N GLN A 216 -13.01 27.29 -42.38
CA GLN A 216 -13.51 26.12 -43.08
C GLN A 216 -14.78 26.49 -43.83
N THR A 217 -14.98 25.91 -45.01
CA THR A 217 -16.13 26.21 -45.86
C THR A 217 -16.84 24.91 -46.25
N LYS A 218 -18.16 24.88 -46.13
CA LYS A 218 -18.97 23.73 -46.56
C LYS A 218 -20.23 24.23 -47.26
N GLN A 219 -20.53 23.65 -48.42
CA GLN A 219 -21.79 23.90 -49.09
C GLN A 219 -22.93 23.19 -48.36
N LEU A 220 -24.00 23.94 -48.07
CA LEU A 220 -25.21 23.41 -47.44
C LEU A 220 -26.15 22.83 -48.49
N LEU A 221 -26.82 21.74 -48.13
CA LEU A 221 -27.85 21.12 -48.96
C LEU A 221 -29.20 21.78 -48.67
N ALA A 222 -29.95 22.06 -49.73
CA ALA A 222 -31.29 22.64 -49.63
C ALA A 222 -32.30 21.60 -49.14
N GLY A 223 -33.03 21.93 -48.08
CA GLY A 223 -34.23 21.21 -47.65
C GLY A 223 -35.52 21.79 -48.26
N PRO A 224 -36.69 21.33 -47.80
CA PRO A 224 -37.98 21.88 -48.19
C PRO A 224 -38.05 23.39 -47.89
N GLU A 225 -38.75 24.16 -48.73
CA GLU A 225 -39.00 25.60 -48.52
C GLU A 225 -37.76 26.49 -48.30
N ASN A 226 -36.63 26.17 -48.95
CA ASN A 226 -35.40 26.96 -48.86
C ASN A 226 -34.79 27.01 -47.44
N VAL A 227 -35.02 25.96 -46.65
CA VAL A 227 -34.42 25.76 -45.32
C VAL A 227 -33.20 24.85 -45.42
N TYR A 228 -32.08 25.31 -44.88
CA TYR A 228 -30.80 24.60 -44.83
C TYR A 228 -30.50 24.26 -43.37
N SER A 229 -29.81 23.14 -43.13
CA SER A 229 -29.41 22.77 -41.78
C SER A 229 -27.99 22.25 -41.73
N TYR A 230 -27.32 22.50 -40.62
CA TYR A 230 -26.01 21.95 -40.34
C TYR A 230 -25.90 21.59 -38.86
N LEU A 231 -25.32 20.43 -38.57
CA LEU A 231 -25.11 19.94 -37.21
C LEU A 231 -23.62 20.04 -36.88
N PHE A 232 -23.27 20.95 -35.98
CA PHE A 232 -21.98 20.91 -35.31
C PHE A 232 -22.01 19.82 -34.25
N THR A 233 -21.20 18.78 -34.41
CA THR A 233 -21.12 17.66 -33.47
C THR A 233 -19.96 17.81 -32.50
N ASN A 234 -20.19 17.48 -31.22
CA ASN A 234 -19.15 17.36 -30.17
C ASN A 234 -18.20 18.58 -30.10
N LEU A 235 -18.75 19.78 -29.97
CA LEU A 235 -17.97 21.01 -29.97
C LEU A 235 -17.13 21.13 -28.68
N ARG A 236 -15.81 21.23 -28.82
CA ARG A 236 -14.85 21.40 -27.71
C ARG A 236 -14.35 22.83 -27.51
N GLU A 237 -14.42 23.64 -28.55
CA GLU A 237 -13.94 25.02 -28.58
C GLU A 237 -15.00 25.93 -29.21
N SER A 238 -15.03 27.20 -28.80
CA SER A 238 -15.99 28.18 -29.33
C SER A 238 -15.78 28.42 -30.83
N VAL A 239 -16.86 28.36 -31.60
CA VAL A 239 -16.85 28.48 -33.07
C VAL A 239 -17.54 29.77 -33.48
N LYS A 240 -16.92 30.50 -34.42
CA LYS A 240 -17.54 31.63 -35.11
C LYS A 240 -17.93 31.20 -36.51
N TYR A 241 -19.17 31.44 -36.92
CA TYR A 241 -19.69 31.02 -38.22
C TYR A 241 -20.49 32.13 -38.92
N MET A 242 -20.47 32.12 -40.24
CA MET A 242 -21.29 32.97 -41.11
C MET A 242 -21.74 32.18 -42.33
N LEU A 243 -22.75 32.69 -43.01
CA LEU A 243 -23.31 32.13 -44.21
C LEU A 243 -22.97 33.03 -45.38
N GLN A 244 -22.60 32.45 -46.52
CA GLN A 244 -22.23 33.17 -47.72
C GLN A 244 -23.05 32.65 -48.91
N ALA A 245 -23.67 33.55 -49.65
CA ALA A 245 -24.40 33.27 -50.89
C ALA A 245 -23.93 34.26 -51.97
N GLY A 246 -23.08 33.78 -52.89
CA GLY A 246 -22.41 34.63 -53.87
C GLY A 246 -21.49 35.67 -53.21
N GLU A 247 -21.74 36.95 -53.49
CA GLU A 247 -21.03 38.10 -52.90
C GLU A 247 -21.66 38.59 -51.59
N GLU A 248 -22.85 38.10 -51.20
CA GLU A 248 -23.55 38.50 -49.98
C GLU A 248 -23.26 37.53 -48.82
N SER A 249 -23.07 38.07 -47.61
CA SER A 249 -22.79 37.28 -46.39
C SER A 249 -23.72 37.68 -45.25
N SER A 250 -24.02 36.74 -44.36
CA SER A 250 -24.74 37.00 -43.12
C SER A 250 -23.86 37.72 -42.10
N GLU A 251 -24.46 38.16 -40.99
CA GLU A 251 -23.73 38.51 -39.78
C GLU A 251 -22.92 37.30 -39.25
N MET A 252 -21.89 37.60 -38.47
CA MET A 252 -21.06 36.60 -37.80
C MET A 252 -21.73 36.15 -36.52
N PHE A 253 -22.09 34.87 -36.45
CA PHE A 253 -22.65 34.23 -35.26
C PHE A 253 -21.56 33.51 -34.47
N THR A 254 -21.73 33.40 -33.15
CA THR A 254 -20.79 32.74 -32.24
C THR A 254 -21.50 31.66 -31.43
N ILE A 255 -20.95 30.45 -31.50
CA ILE A 255 -21.26 29.34 -30.59
C ILE A 255 -20.21 29.37 -29.48
N HIS A 256 -20.59 29.81 -28.28
CA HIS A 256 -19.69 29.85 -27.12
C HIS A 256 -19.72 28.49 -26.40
N VAL A 257 -18.55 27.87 -26.22
CA VAL A 257 -18.43 26.58 -25.55
C VAL A 257 -17.90 26.80 -24.14
N GLU A 258 -18.75 26.57 -23.15
CA GLU A 258 -18.39 26.61 -21.72
C GLU A 258 -17.83 25.24 -21.31
N LYS A 259 -16.63 25.23 -20.72
CA LYS A 259 -15.99 23.98 -20.25
C LYS A 259 -16.67 23.46 -19.00
N ARG A 260 -16.75 22.15 -18.80
CA ARG A 260 -17.26 21.57 -17.55
C ARG A 260 -16.24 21.72 -16.41
N PRO A 261 -16.65 21.73 -15.14
CA PRO A 261 -15.70 21.60 -14.04
C PRO A 261 -14.96 20.26 -14.14
N MET A 262 -13.63 20.29 -14.03
CA MET A 262 -12.77 19.11 -14.04
C MET A 262 -11.67 19.24 -12.98
N VAL A 263 -11.25 18.10 -12.43
CA VAL A 263 -10.08 18.01 -11.56
C VAL A 263 -8.84 18.07 -12.45
N ARG A 264 -7.93 19.00 -12.14
CA ARG A 264 -6.62 19.18 -12.80
C ARG A 264 -5.50 18.50 -12.02
N LEU A 265 -5.60 18.55 -10.70
CA LEU A 265 -4.66 17.93 -9.78
C LEU A 265 -5.45 17.28 -8.66
N LEU A 266 -5.11 16.03 -8.36
CA LEU A 266 -5.52 15.30 -7.17
C LEU A 266 -4.25 14.84 -6.45
N GLN A 267 -4.05 15.29 -5.22
CA GLN A 267 -2.97 14.85 -4.36
C GLN A 267 -3.57 14.27 -3.08
N ALA A 268 -3.15 13.05 -2.72
CA ALA A 268 -3.62 12.36 -1.54
C ALA A 268 -2.46 12.21 -0.54
N GLU A 269 -2.68 12.64 0.70
CA GLU A 269 -1.78 12.43 1.83
C GLU A 269 -2.36 11.31 2.72
N LEU A 270 -1.56 10.29 2.97
CA LEU A 270 -1.88 9.15 3.83
C LEU A 270 -1.24 9.36 5.19
N ILE A 271 -2.07 9.50 6.22
CA ILE A 271 -1.64 9.62 7.62
C ILE A 271 -1.99 8.32 8.31
N PHE A 272 -0.98 7.49 8.55
CA PHE A 272 -1.13 6.17 9.14
C PHE A 272 -1.54 6.24 10.63
N PRO A 273 -2.16 5.20 11.18
CA PRO A 273 -2.45 5.11 12.61
C PRO A 273 -1.18 5.25 13.46
N ALA A 274 -1.28 5.89 14.63
CA ALA A 274 -0.12 6.15 15.49
C ALA A 274 0.61 4.86 15.95
N TYR A 275 -0.12 3.75 16.12
CA TYR A 275 0.45 2.48 16.56
C TYR A 275 1.43 1.89 15.53
N SER A 276 1.27 2.19 14.24
CA SER A 276 2.09 1.60 13.19
C SER A 276 3.48 2.23 13.08
N GLY A 277 3.72 3.37 13.74
CA GLY A 277 4.99 4.11 13.67
C GLY A 277 5.38 4.63 12.28
N LEU A 278 4.50 4.53 11.29
CA LEU A 278 4.78 4.89 9.89
C LEU A 278 4.63 6.40 9.68
N GLU A 279 5.59 7.00 8.97
CA GLU A 279 5.52 8.40 8.56
C GLU A 279 4.42 8.64 7.53
N SER A 280 3.90 9.88 7.49
CA SER A 280 2.87 10.26 6.53
C SER A 280 3.43 10.24 5.10
N ARG A 281 2.63 9.77 4.14
CA ARG A 281 3.07 9.54 2.75
C ARG A 281 2.16 10.26 1.76
N TYR A 282 2.75 11.00 0.82
CA TYR A 282 2.03 11.55 -0.34
C TYR A 282 1.98 10.53 -1.48
N LEU A 283 0.81 10.39 -2.10
CA LEU A 283 0.67 9.70 -3.39
C LEU A 283 1.09 10.64 -4.53
N GLN A 284 1.48 10.03 -5.65
CA GLN A 284 1.80 10.79 -6.87
C GLN A 284 0.58 11.58 -7.37
N ASP A 285 0.86 12.66 -8.07
CA ASP A 285 -0.15 13.54 -8.63
C ASP A 285 -1.13 12.77 -9.54
N ASN A 286 -2.42 13.00 -9.31
CA ASN A 286 -3.55 12.35 -9.97
C ASN A 286 -3.73 10.85 -9.67
N VAL A 287 -3.01 10.30 -8.69
CA VAL A 287 -3.26 8.95 -8.17
C VAL A 287 -4.27 9.02 -7.02
N GLY A 288 -5.52 8.70 -7.31
CA GLY A 288 -6.59 8.67 -6.29
C GLY A 288 -6.88 7.30 -5.69
N ASN A 289 -6.29 6.23 -6.24
CA ASN A 289 -6.38 4.88 -5.67
C ASN A 289 -5.55 4.82 -4.40
N VAL A 290 -6.15 4.37 -3.29
CA VAL A 290 -5.49 4.31 -1.99
C VAL A 290 -5.45 2.88 -1.51
N THR A 291 -4.25 2.37 -1.26
CA THR A 291 -4.02 1.12 -0.52
C THR A 291 -3.27 1.45 0.75
N ALA A 292 -3.90 1.25 1.91
CA ALA A 292 -3.32 1.58 3.21
C ALA A 292 -3.93 0.76 4.36
N LEU A 293 -3.29 0.82 5.53
CA LEU A 293 -3.76 0.18 6.75
C LEU A 293 -5.16 0.68 7.14
N LYS A 294 -5.96 -0.22 7.69
CA LYS A 294 -7.25 0.12 8.29
C LYS A 294 -7.06 1.23 9.34
N GLY A 295 -7.90 2.26 9.25
CA GLY A 295 -7.85 3.42 10.11
C GLY A 295 -6.97 4.56 9.62
N THR A 296 -6.21 4.39 8.53
CA THR A 296 -5.45 5.47 7.87
C THR A 296 -6.37 6.65 7.53
N ARG A 297 -5.93 7.86 7.85
CA ARG A 297 -6.64 9.09 7.48
C ARG A 297 -6.10 9.59 6.15
N VAL A 298 -6.98 9.66 5.16
CA VAL A 298 -6.65 10.15 3.82
C VAL A 298 -7.09 11.61 3.74
N ARG A 299 -6.14 12.52 3.48
CA ARG A 299 -6.43 13.92 3.15
C ARG A 299 -6.27 14.12 1.66
N LEU A 300 -7.30 14.69 1.03
CA LEU A 300 -7.32 14.98 -0.40
C LEU A 300 -7.19 16.48 -0.63
N TYR A 301 -6.28 16.82 -1.54
CA TYR A 301 -6.06 18.16 -2.05
C TYR A 301 -6.36 18.15 -3.55
N LEU A 302 -7.31 18.98 -3.95
CA LEU A 302 -7.83 19.03 -5.32
C LEU A 302 -7.63 20.42 -5.89
N LYS A 303 -7.13 20.51 -7.13
CA LYS A 303 -7.14 21.73 -7.94
C LYS A 303 -8.00 21.51 -9.17
N THR A 304 -8.84 22.48 -9.49
CA THR A 304 -9.81 22.39 -10.59
C THR A 304 -9.52 23.44 -11.67
N ASN A 305 -10.09 23.26 -12.87
CA ASN A 305 -9.92 24.21 -13.98
C ASN A 305 -10.69 25.53 -13.80
N LYS A 306 -11.62 25.61 -12.82
CA LYS A 306 -12.47 26.77 -12.55
C LYS A 306 -12.97 26.73 -11.10
N THR A 307 -13.51 27.84 -10.61
CA THR A 307 -14.11 27.93 -9.27
C THR A 307 -15.31 27.00 -9.11
N ILE A 308 -15.37 26.26 -7.99
CA ILE A 308 -16.41 25.27 -7.70
C ILE A 308 -17.34 25.76 -6.59
N LYS A 309 -18.65 25.64 -6.79
CA LYS A 309 -19.67 26.01 -5.79
C LYS A 309 -19.83 24.92 -4.73
N GLN A 310 -19.91 23.67 -5.17
CA GLN A 310 -20.09 22.49 -4.31
C GLN A 310 -19.29 21.30 -4.86
N GLY A 311 -18.65 20.56 -3.97
CA GLY A 311 -18.01 19.30 -4.31
C GLY A 311 -18.20 18.28 -3.19
N TRP A 312 -18.30 17.01 -3.54
CA TRP A 312 -18.34 15.92 -2.57
C TRP A 312 -17.69 14.66 -3.13
N LEU A 313 -17.23 13.81 -2.22
CA LEU A 313 -16.86 12.43 -2.50
C LEU A 313 -18.11 11.57 -2.41
N ASP A 314 -18.39 10.83 -3.48
CA ASP A 314 -19.56 9.97 -3.66
C ASP A 314 -19.08 8.52 -3.59
N PHE A 315 -19.32 7.86 -2.46
CA PHE A 315 -18.90 6.48 -2.23
C PHE A 315 -20.01 5.51 -2.69
N ASP A 316 -19.64 4.40 -3.33
CA ASP A 316 -20.59 3.40 -3.83
C ASP A 316 -21.48 2.82 -2.73
N LYS A 317 -20.92 2.66 -1.52
CA LYS A 317 -21.68 2.18 -0.37
C LYS A 317 -22.55 3.27 0.30
N GLY A 318 -22.91 4.32 -0.44
CA GLY A 318 -23.97 5.28 -0.11
C GLY A 318 -23.56 6.49 0.75
N LYS A 319 -22.29 6.56 1.19
CA LYS A 319 -21.80 7.70 1.98
C LYS A 319 -21.44 8.86 1.04
N LYS A 320 -21.91 10.07 1.33
CA LYS A 320 -21.46 11.30 0.65
C LYS A 320 -20.68 12.15 1.63
N LEU A 321 -19.46 12.54 1.26
CA LEU A 321 -18.60 13.37 2.11
C LEU A 321 -18.33 14.72 1.45
N PRO A 322 -18.80 15.85 2.01
CA PRO A 322 -18.61 17.15 1.41
C PRO A 322 -17.13 17.55 1.39
N LEU A 323 -16.69 18.12 0.27
CA LEU A 323 -15.39 18.77 0.13
C LEU A 323 -15.56 20.26 0.46
N LYS A 324 -14.57 20.87 1.11
CA LYS A 324 -14.57 22.31 1.39
C LYS A 324 -13.97 23.06 0.20
N PRO A 325 -14.75 23.84 -0.57
CA PRO A 325 -14.22 24.63 -1.67
C PRO A 325 -13.56 25.91 -1.17
N LEU A 326 -12.42 26.26 -1.77
CA LEU A 326 -11.68 27.50 -1.58
C LEU A 326 -11.24 28.00 -2.98
N GLY A 327 -12.14 28.70 -3.67
CA GLY A 327 -11.90 29.13 -5.05
C GLY A 327 -11.83 27.95 -6.02
N ALA A 328 -10.66 27.75 -6.64
CA ALA A 328 -10.38 26.63 -7.54
C ALA A 328 -9.79 25.40 -6.83
N GLU A 329 -9.61 25.46 -5.50
CA GLU A 329 -9.08 24.37 -4.69
C GLU A 329 -10.17 23.76 -3.82
N LEU A 330 -10.08 22.45 -3.56
CA LEU A 330 -10.95 21.77 -2.62
C LEU A 330 -10.13 20.88 -1.69
N LYS A 331 -10.52 20.83 -0.41
CA LYS A 331 -9.91 19.94 0.58
C LYS A 331 -10.95 19.00 1.17
N GLY A 332 -10.56 17.74 1.34
CA GLY A 332 -11.38 16.69 1.94
C GLY A 332 -10.56 15.80 2.86
N GLN A 333 -11.22 15.16 3.81
CA GLN A 333 -10.58 14.10 4.60
C GLN A 333 -11.58 13.00 4.93
N PHE A 334 -11.11 11.76 4.93
CA PHE A 334 -11.88 10.61 5.39
C PHE A 334 -10.97 9.57 6.02
N ARG A 335 -11.57 8.64 6.76
CA ARG A 335 -10.87 7.51 7.36
C ARG A 335 -11.14 6.27 6.53
N LEU A 336 -10.07 5.56 6.17
CA LEU A 336 -10.14 4.28 5.47
C LEU A 336 -10.54 3.19 6.46
N VAL A 337 -11.69 2.54 6.27
CA VAL A 337 -12.24 1.54 7.23
C VAL A 337 -12.52 0.19 6.56
N ARG A 338 -12.90 0.20 5.29
CA ARG A 338 -13.22 -0.96 4.47
C ARG A 338 -12.97 -0.64 3.00
N ASP A 339 -12.93 -1.67 2.18
CA ASP A 339 -12.83 -1.49 0.73
C ASP A 339 -14.05 -0.75 0.19
N ASP A 340 -13.83 0.21 -0.70
CA ASP A 340 -14.88 1.04 -1.27
C ASP A 340 -14.40 1.69 -2.58
N VAL A 341 -15.33 2.25 -3.33
CA VAL A 341 -15.03 3.04 -4.53
C VAL A 341 -15.60 4.43 -4.33
N TYR A 342 -14.81 5.48 -4.59
CA TYR A 342 -15.29 6.85 -4.50
C TYR A 342 -15.12 7.59 -5.83
N ARG A 343 -16.07 8.49 -6.08
CA ARG A 343 -16.10 9.38 -7.24
C ARG A 343 -16.11 10.83 -6.77
N ILE A 344 -15.35 11.69 -7.43
CA ILE A 344 -15.35 13.13 -7.13
C ILE A 344 -16.45 13.78 -7.96
N ARG A 345 -17.47 14.34 -7.29
CA ARG A 345 -18.57 15.08 -7.93
C ARG A 345 -18.38 16.57 -7.68
N LEU A 346 -18.44 17.36 -8.75
CA LEU A 346 -18.25 18.81 -8.71
C LEU A 346 -19.45 19.51 -9.37
N ILE A 347 -19.86 20.64 -8.78
CA ILE A 347 -20.85 21.57 -9.34
C ILE A 347 -20.24 22.97 -9.36
N ASP A 348 -20.15 23.59 -10.53
CA ASP A 348 -19.66 24.96 -10.67
C ASP A 348 -20.73 26.02 -10.30
N ASN A 349 -20.35 27.30 -10.36
CA ASN A 349 -21.24 28.41 -10.03
C ASN A 349 -22.45 28.54 -10.99
N LYS A 350 -22.33 28.06 -12.23
CA LYS A 350 -23.40 28.04 -13.23
C LYS A 350 -24.28 26.79 -13.14
N GLY A 351 -23.97 25.85 -12.24
CA GLY A 351 -24.73 24.61 -12.03
C GLY A 351 -24.29 23.44 -12.91
N TYR A 352 -23.22 23.58 -13.70
CA TYR A 352 -22.70 22.49 -14.52
C TYR A 352 -21.96 21.46 -13.68
N ARG A 353 -22.21 20.19 -13.98
CA ARG A 353 -21.57 19.04 -13.33
C ARG A 353 -20.41 18.50 -14.17
N ASN A 354 -19.43 17.91 -13.50
CA ASN A 354 -18.40 17.11 -14.16
C ASN A 354 -19.03 15.86 -14.79
N ARG A 355 -18.73 15.60 -16.07
CA ARG A 355 -19.25 14.44 -16.82
C ARG A 355 -18.28 13.27 -16.63
N ASN A 356 -18.81 12.06 -16.43
CA ASN A 356 -18.05 10.82 -16.22
C ASN A 356 -16.96 10.94 -15.14
N PRO A 357 -17.34 11.05 -13.85
CA PRO A 357 -16.35 11.13 -12.78
C PRO A 357 -15.50 9.86 -12.72
N ILE A 358 -14.19 10.04 -12.55
CA ILE A 358 -13.22 8.95 -12.41
C ILE A 358 -13.54 8.16 -11.12
N GLU A 359 -13.47 6.84 -11.24
CA GLU A 359 -13.59 5.91 -10.10
C GLU A 359 -12.22 5.68 -9.48
N TYR A 360 -12.15 5.86 -8.17
CA TYR A 360 -10.95 5.60 -7.39
C TYR A 360 -11.22 4.50 -6.38
N TYR A 361 -10.32 3.52 -6.35
CA TYR A 361 -10.43 2.33 -5.51
C TYR A 361 -9.74 2.56 -4.17
N LEU A 362 -10.43 2.18 -3.10
CA LEU A 362 -9.92 2.15 -1.74
C LEU A 362 -9.74 0.69 -1.34
N ASN A 363 -8.50 0.28 -1.08
CA ASN A 363 -8.15 -1.05 -0.63
C ASN A 363 -7.57 -0.98 0.78
N VAL A 364 -8.13 -1.77 1.70
CA VAL A 364 -7.73 -1.80 3.09
C VAL A 364 -6.82 -2.98 3.34
N THR A 365 -5.59 -2.70 3.74
CA THR A 365 -4.69 -3.72 4.24
C THR A 365 -5.00 -3.95 5.71
N ALA A 366 -5.28 -5.21 6.07
CA ALA A 366 -5.44 -5.61 7.46
C ALA A 366 -4.07 -5.81 8.11
N ASP A 367 -4.01 -5.44 9.38
CA ASP A 367 -2.89 -5.67 10.28
C ASP A 367 -2.84 -7.16 10.69
N GLN A 368 -1.65 -7.75 10.73
CA GLN A 368 -1.48 -9.17 11.01
C GLN A 368 -1.68 -9.48 12.50
N LYS A 369 -1.65 -10.76 12.87
CA LYS A 369 -1.66 -11.16 14.29
C LYS A 369 -0.23 -11.38 14.73
N PRO A 370 0.09 -11.14 16.01
CA PRO A 370 1.41 -11.43 16.53
C PRO A 370 1.64 -12.95 16.52
N VAL A 371 2.90 -13.35 16.58
CA VAL A 371 3.35 -14.74 16.71
C VAL A 371 4.12 -14.87 18.02
N VAL A 372 3.90 -15.95 18.76
CA VAL A 372 4.66 -16.26 19.98
C VAL A 372 5.08 -17.73 20.02
N ARG A 373 6.31 -17.98 20.46
CA ARG A 373 6.94 -19.29 20.58
C ARG A 373 7.64 -19.42 21.92
N LEU A 374 7.74 -20.65 22.40
CA LEU A 374 8.45 -21.03 23.61
C LEU A 374 9.61 -21.97 23.22
N PRO A 375 10.70 -21.45 22.64
CA PRO A 375 11.85 -22.27 22.24
C PRO A 375 12.50 -23.04 23.40
N LEU A 376 12.49 -22.50 24.62
CA LEU A 376 12.97 -23.20 25.82
C LEU A 376 11.82 -23.31 26.84
N PRO A 377 11.51 -24.53 27.33
CA PRO A 377 12.15 -25.81 27.01
C PRO A 377 11.78 -26.38 25.62
N GLY A 378 10.72 -25.87 24.99
CA GLY A 378 10.27 -26.33 23.66
C GLY A 378 9.68 -27.75 23.63
N LYS A 379 9.49 -28.37 24.78
CA LYS A 379 8.92 -29.72 24.98
C LYS A 379 8.31 -29.84 26.37
N ASP A 380 7.59 -30.92 26.59
CA ASP A 380 7.17 -31.34 27.93
C ASP A 380 8.40 -31.71 28.78
N VAL A 381 8.36 -31.36 30.06
CA VAL A 381 9.51 -31.51 30.97
C VAL A 381 9.07 -32.02 32.33
N ASP A 382 9.97 -32.77 32.96
CA ASP A 382 9.90 -33.08 34.37
C ASP A 382 10.69 -32.04 35.18
N LEU A 383 10.10 -31.56 36.26
CA LEU A 383 10.66 -30.57 37.17
C LEU A 383 11.61 -31.25 38.16
N GLY A 384 12.71 -30.56 38.50
CA GLY A 384 13.56 -30.95 39.62
C GLY A 384 12.96 -30.53 40.98
N GLU A 385 13.61 -30.94 42.07
CA GLU A 385 13.26 -30.58 43.44
C GLU A 385 13.34 -29.06 43.72
N ASP A 386 14.15 -28.32 42.93
CA ASP A 386 14.23 -26.86 43.05
C ASP A 386 12.99 -26.13 42.51
N LEU A 387 12.09 -26.85 41.84
CA LEU A 387 10.85 -26.35 41.22
C LEU A 387 11.07 -25.12 40.34
N LYS A 388 12.22 -25.03 39.68
CA LYS A 388 12.53 -23.94 38.75
C LYS A 388 12.44 -24.40 37.31
N LEU A 389 11.79 -23.58 36.48
CA LEU A 389 11.67 -23.81 35.06
C LEU A 389 12.16 -22.61 34.27
N ALA A 390 13.25 -22.79 33.52
CA ALA A 390 13.74 -21.79 32.59
C ALA A 390 12.85 -21.75 31.35
N LEU A 391 12.25 -20.59 31.09
CA LEU A 391 11.44 -20.31 29.92
C LEU A 391 12.13 -19.27 29.05
N GLN A 392 12.14 -19.50 27.75
CA GLN A 392 12.48 -18.46 26.77
C GLN A 392 11.26 -18.25 25.89
N ILE A 393 10.77 -17.02 25.85
CA ILE A 393 9.60 -16.63 25.06
C ILE A 393 10.04 -15.69 23.95
N ASN A 394 9.79 -16.10 22.70
CA ASN A 394 10.04 -15.28 21.53
C ASN A 394 8.69 -14.82 20.96
N ALA A 395 8.50 -13.52 20.79
CA ALA A 395 7.31 -12.97 20.19
C ALA A 395 7.63 -11.91 19.15
N GLU A 396 6.85 -11.91 18.07
CA GLU A 396 7.06 -11.09 16.88
C GLU A 396 5.73 -10.52 16.37
N ASP A 397 5.77 -9.29 15.89
CA ASP A 397 4.64 -8.55 15.31
C ASP A 397 5.14 -7.54 14.27
N ASP A 398 4.30 -7.16 13.30
CA ASP A 398 4.66 -6.24 12.22
C ASP A 398 4.70 -4.76 12.66
N PHE A 399 3.92 -4.37 13.67
CA PHE A 399 3.84 -2.98 14.14
C PHE A 399 4.20 -2.80 15.62
N GLY A 400 4.10 -3.86 16.42
CA GLY A 400 4.66 -3.91 17.76
C GLY A 400 3.76 -4.61 18.77
N LEU A 401 4.40 -5.07 19.84
CA LEU A 401 3.76 -5.78 20.94
C LEU A 401 3.36 -4.81 22.05
N SER A 402 2.20 -5.05 22.66
CA SER A 402 1.69 -4.26 23.79
C SER A 402 1.75 -4.98 25.13
N ARG A 403 1.58 -6.32 25.14
CA ARG A 403 1.51 -7.13 26.36
C ARG A 403 1.97 -8.55 26.10
N ILE A 404 2.59 -9.16 27.11
CA ILE A 404 2.97 -10.57 27.15
C ILE A 404 2.65 -11.13 28.54
N ARG A 405 2.09 -12.35 28.59
CA ARG A 405 1.83 -13.06 29.84
C ARG A 405 2.02 -14.55 29.70
N LEU A 406 2.34 -15.19 30.81
CA LEU A 406 2.41 -16.65 30.93
C LEU A 406 1.09 -17.15 31.53
N GLY A 407 0.32 -17.90 30.76
CA GLY A 407 -0.89 -18.58 31.24
C GLY A 407 -0.54 -19.96 31.75
N TYR A 408 -1.08 -20.35 32.90
CA TYR A 408 -0.85 -21.69 33.44
C TYR A 408 -2.06 -22.25 34.22
N GLN A 409 -2.11 -23.57 34.28
CA GLN A 409 -3.11 -24.34 35.00
C GLN A 409 -2.43 -25.52 35.69
N VAL A 410 -2.69 -25.70 36.99
CA VAL A 410 -2.22 -26.86 37.76
C VAL A 410 -3.32 -27.90 37.78
N GLN A 411 -3.02 -29.07 37.22
CA GLN A 411 -3.83 -30.26 37.26
C GLN A 411 -3.29 -31.17 38.38
N LYS A 412 -4.16 -31.50 39.34
CA LYS A 412 -3.77 -32.34 40.49
C LYS A 412 -3.88 -33.81 40.10
N ALA A 413 -2.92 -34.63 40.53
CA ALA A 413 -2.89 -36.06 40.22
C ALA A 413 -4.11 -36.82 40.81
N VAL A 414 -4.54 -36.45 42.03
CA VAL A 414 -5.65 -37.12 42.73
C VAL A 414 -6.94 -36.31 42.61
N GLN A 415 -7.90 -36.81 41.83
CA GLN A 415 -9.23 -36.22 41.67
C GLN A 415 -10.18 -36.69 42.78
N VAL A 416 -10.49 -35.85 43.77
CA VAL A 416 -11.55 -36.12 44.76
C VAL A 416 -12.86 -35.48 44.33
N PRO A 417 -14.01 -36.19 44.42
CA PRO A 417 -15.31 -35.64 44.07
C PRO A 417 -15.59 -34.31 44.77
N GLY A 418 -15.65 -33.20 44.01
CA GLY A 418 -15.97 -31.86 44.50
C GLY A 418 -14.79 -30.89 44.68
N VAL A 419 -13.54 -31.31 44.46
CA VAL A 419 -12.37 -30.43 44.34
C VAL A 419 -12.04 -30.34 42.84
N LYS A 420 -12.15 -29.15 42.24
CA LYS A 420 -11.89 -28.94 40.81
C LYS A 420 -10.43 -28.55 40.58
N ASP A 421 -9.89 -28.89 39.42
CA ASP A 421 -8.61 -28.36 38.94
C ASP A 421 -8.52 -26.84 39.10
N THR A 422 -7.29 -26.35 39.25
CA THR A 422 -7.06 -24.93 39.40
C THR A 422 -7.61 -24.18 38.18
N THR A 423 -8.21 -23.01 38.40
CA THR A 423 -8.60 -22.13 37.30
C THR A 423 -7.36 -21.63 36.57
N LEU A 424 -7.50 -21.32 35.28
CA LEU A 424 -6.44 -20.73 34.47
C LEU A 424 -5.95 -19.43 35.11
N ARG A 425 -4.68 -19.38 35.50
CA ARG A 425 -4.01 -18.21 36.08
C ARG A 425 -3.04 -17.60 35.07
N PHE A 426 -2.67 -16.35 35.31
CA PHE A 426 -1.78 -15.60 34.42
C PHE A 426 -0.73 -14.84 35.22
N ILE A 427 0.51 -14.86 34.72
CA ILE A 427 1.64 -14.08 35.23
C ILE A 427 1.97 -13.04 34.16
N GLU A 428 1.87 -11.76 34.52
CA GLU A 428 2.25 -10.66 33.62
C GLU A 428 3.77 -10.57 33.54
N LEU A 429 4.30 -10.59 32.31
CA LEU A 429 5.73 -10.48 32.05
C LEU A 429 6.02 -9.07 31.54
N LYS A 430 7.10 -8.46 32.05
CA LYS A 430 7.46 -7.07 31.68
C LYS A 430 8.11 -7.05 30.30
N LEU A 431 7.56 -6.25 29.38
CA LEU A 431 8.22 -5.97 28.10
C LEU A 431 9.39 -5.00 28.32
N PRO A 432 10.55 -5.21 27.67
CA PRO A 432 11.68 -4.28 27.75
C PRO A 432 11.32 -2.87 27.26
N ASN A 433 10.59 -2.79 26.13
CA ASN A 433 10.12 -1.55 25.52
C ASN A 433 8.70 -1.72 24.96
N GLN A 434 7.86 -0.69 25.09
CA GLN A 434 6.54 -0.67 24.48
C GLN A 434 6.66 -0.51 22.95
N ASN A 435 5.82 -1.20 22.18
CA ASN A 435 5.81 -1.21 20.70
C ASN A 435 7.06 -1.83 20.06
N THR A 436 7.70 -2.79 20.71
CA THR A 436 8.79 -3.55 20.07
C THR A 436 8.19 -4.57 19.10
N THR A 437 8.72 -4.66 17.88
CA THR A 437 8.27 -5.63 16.85
C THR A 437 8.77 -7.05 17.10
N GLN A 438 9.88 -7.21 17.83
CA GLN A 438 10.41 -8.52 18.22
C GLN A 438 10.94 -8.48 19.65
N VAL A 439 10.56 -9.47 20.46
CA VAL A 439 11.04 -9.62 21.84
C VAL A 439 11.47 -11.06 22.08
N GLN A 440 12.62 -11.20 22.74
CA GLN A 440 13.08 -12.44 23.34
C GLN A 440 13.19 -12.19 24.84
N LEU A 441 12.45 -12.97 25.62
CA LEU A 441 12.34 -12.81 27.07
C LEU A 441 12.73 -14.12 27.74
N ASP A 442 13.82 -14.08 28.50
CA ASP A 442 14.25 -15.18 29.36
C ASP A 442 13.60 -14.98 30.74
N TYR A 443 12.88 -16.00 31.21
CA TYR A 443 12.15 -15.99 32.46
C TYR A 443 12.40 -17.28 33.22
N LEU A 444 13.06 -17.16 34.38
CA LEU A 444 13.20 -18.27 35.31
C LEU A 444 11.95 -18.31 36.20
N TRP A 445 11.06 -19.27 35.91
CA TRP A 445 9.82 -19.43 36.65
C TRP A 445 10.06 -20.27 37.90
N ASP A 446 9.81 -19.67 39.06
CA ASP A 446 9.78 -20.36 40.35
C ASP A 446 8.36 -20.91 40.63
N LEU A 447 8.22 -22.24 40.62
CA LEU A 447 6.97 -22.95 40.84
C LEU A 447 6.75 -23.35 42.31
N SER A 448 7.68 -23.05 43.23
CA SER A 448 7.55 -23.38 44.67
C SER A 448 6.28 -22.80 45.29
N SER A 449 5.87 -21.62 44.84
CA SER A 449 4.63 -20.94 45.26
C SER A 449 3.33 -21.67 44.89
N LEU A 450 3.39 -22.66 43.99
CA LEU A 450 2.21 -23.41 43.52
C LEU A 450 1.86 -24.60 44.42
N SER A 451 2.68 -24.89 45.44
CA SER A 451 2.50 -26.04 46.35
C SER A 451 2.21 -27.32 45.56
N LEU A 452 3.06 -27.60 44.58
CA LEU A 452 2.98 -28.81 43.77
C LEU A 452 3.27 -30.02 44.66
N MET A 453 2.43 -31.03 44.55
CA MET A 453 2.73 -32.35 45.08
C MET A 453 3.33 -33.19 43.95
N PRO A 454 4.09 -34.25 44.28
CA PRO A 454 4.53 -35.21 43.28
C PRO A 454 3.36 -35.64 42.37
N GLU A 455 3.65 -35.91 41.11
CA GLU A 455 2.73 -36.23 40.00
C GLU A 455 1.79 -35.09 39.57
N ASP A 456 1.82 -33.92 40.20
CA ASP A 456 1.07 -32.77 39.70
C ASP A 456 1.63 -32.30 38.35
N VAL A 457 0.72 -31.86 37.46
CA VAL A 457 1.06 -31.40 36.12
C VAL A 457 0.69 -29.93 35.97
N VAL A 458 1.64 -29.10 35.59
CA VAL A 458 1.45 -27.69 35.25
C VAL A 458 1.40 -27.55 33.75
N ARG A 459 0.21 -27.24 33.22
CA ARG A 459 0.03 -26.88 31.81
C ARG A 459 0.28 -25.40 31.64
N TYR A 460 1.16 -24.99 30.73
CA TYR A 460 1.52 -23.58 30.54
C TYR A 460 1.65 -23.20 29.06
N PHE A 461 1.43 -21.91 28.76
CA PHE A 461 1.61 -21.31 27.44
C PHE A 461 1.88 -19.82 27.56
N ALA A 462 2.59 -19.26 26.58
CA ALA A 462 2.78 -17.82 26.45
C ALA A 462 1.65 -17.21 25.61
N GLU A 463 1.22 -16.00 25.96
CA GLU A 463 0.17 -15.26 25.27
C GLU A 463 0.60 -13.80 25.09
N VAL A 464 0.42 -13.28 23.87
CA VAL A 464 0.86 -11.93 23.48
C VAL A 464 -0.23 -11.16 22.77
N TRP A 465 -0.14 -9.84 22.84
CA TRP A 465 -1.00 -8.89 22.14
C TRP A 465 -0.19 -7.94 21.27
N ASP A 466 -0.73 -7.63 20.10
CA ASP A 466 -0.26 -6.53 19.25
C ASP A 466 -0.62 -5.17 19.87
N ASN A 467 -0.29 -4.09 19.16
CA ASN A 467 -0.63 -2.72 19.52
C ASN A 467 -1.76 -2.11 18.66
N ASP A 468 -2.56 -2.93 17.93
CA ASP A 468 -3.63 -2.46 17.05
C ASP A 468 -4.81 -1.86 17.84
N ALA A 469 -4.69 -0.57 18.15
CA ALA A 469 -5.75 0.18 18.83
C ALA A 469 -6.96 0.51 17.91
N VAL A 470 -6.87 0.24 16.59
CA VAL A 470 -7.92 0.59 15.63
C VAL A 470 -8.91 -0.56 15.44
N SER A 471 -8.43 -1.78 15.23
CA SER A 471 -9.28 -2.96 15.14
C SER A 471 -9.54 -3.61 16.50
N GLY A 472 -8.76 -3.21 17.51
CA GLY A 472 -8.73 -3.84 18.83
C GLY A 472 -7.55 -4.81 18.91
N PHE A 473 -6.88 -4.82 20.06
CA PHE A 473 -5.66 -5.59 20.25
C PHE A 473 -5.88 -7.06 19.92
N LYS A 474 -5.18 -7.58 18.91
CA LYS A 474 -5.24 -8.97 18.51
C LYS A 474 -4.29 -9.78 19.38
N ARG A 475 -4.68 -11.03 19.62
CA ARG A 475 -4.01 -11.93 20.56
C ARG A 475 -3.55 -13.20 19.89
N ALA A 476 -2.37 -13.69 20.28
CA ALA A 476 -1.84 -14.99 19.89
C ALA A 476 -1.32 -15.77 21.10
N ARG A 477 -1.30 -17.10 20.96
CA ARG A 477 -0.84 -18.05 21.98
C ARG A 477 0.21 -18.98 21.39
N SER A 478 1.14 -19.40 22.23
CA SER A 478 2.09 -20.46 21.89
C SER A 478 1.40 -21.83 21.93
N GLN A 479 2.15 -22.87 21.55
CA GLN A 479 1.82 -24.23 21.94
C GLN A 479 1.75 -24.34 23.48
N VAL A 480 0.92 -25.28 23.94
CA VAL A 480 0.78 -25.60 25.36
C VAL A 480 1.78 -26.70 25.69
N PHE A 481 2.60 -26.47 26.71
CA PHE A 481 3.53 -27.45 27.25
C PHE A 481 3.11 -27.87 28.65
N THR A 482 3.64 -29.00 29.10
CA THR A 482 3.45 -29.53 30.44
C THR A 482 4.78 -29.56 31.20
N ALA A 483 4.71 -29.16 32.46
CA ALA A 483 5.78 -29.32 33.43
C ALA A 483 5.24 -30.19 34.56
N ARG A 484 5.75 -31.40 34.69
CA ARG A 484 5.28 -32.39 35.65
C ARG A 484 6.29 -32.47 36.79
N PHE A 485 5.82 -32.60 38.02
CA PHE A 485 6.71 -32.82 39.16
C PHE A 485 6.75 -34.32 39.46
N PRO A 486 7.73 -35.09 38.95
CA PRO A 486 7.78 -36.54 39.17
C PRO A 486 7.94 -36.90 40.65
N SER A 487 7.50 -38.10 41.04
CA SER A 487 7.75 -38.60 42.40
C SER A 487 9.15 -39.21 42.50
N VAL A 488 9.73 -39.18 43.71
CA VAL A 488 11.02 -39.84 43.98
C VAL A 488 10.99 -41.31 43.58
N TYR A 489 9.85 -41.98 43.81
CA TYR A 489 9.67 -43.38 43.44
C TYR A 489 9.65 -43.59 41.93
N GLU A 490 8.97 -42.73 41.16
CA GLU A 490 8.91 -42.87 39.71
C GLU A 490 10.29 -42.68 39.06
N ILE A 491 11.04 -41.64 39.46
CA ILE A 491 12.42 -41.42 38.99
C ILE A 491 13.26 -42.66 39.30
N TYR A 492 13.13 -43.18 40.52
CA TYR A 492 13.86 -44.34 40.96
C TYR A 492 13.46 -45.61 40.20
N GLN A 493 12.17 -45.85 39.97
CA GLN A 493 11.66 -47.03 39.28
C GLN A 493 12.12 -47.05 37.83
N GLU A 494 12.01 -45.92 37.11
CA GLU A 494 12.49 -45.81 35.72
C GLU A 494 13.98 -46.14 35.62
N VAL A 495 14.79 -45.60 36.54
CA VAL A 495 16.23 -45.88 36.57
C VAL A 495 16.52 -47.33 36.96
N THR A 496 15.76 -47.89 37.90
CA THR A 496 15.94 -49.28 38.36
C THR A 496 15.59 -50.28 37.27
N GLU A 497 14.50 -50.07 36.54
CA GLU A 497 14.11 -50.91 35.40
C GLU A 497 15.18 -50.89 34.30
N ALA A 498 15.71 -49.71 33.97
CA ALA A 498 16.81 -49.58 33.01
C ALA A 498 18.08 -50.30 33.48
N GLN A 499 18.45 -50.19 34.76
CA GLN A 499 19.61 -50.89 35.29
C GLN A 499 19.41 -52.41 35.37
N ASP A 500 18.19 -52.89 35.60
CA ASP A 500 17.88 -54.32 35.59
C ASP A 500 18.01 -54.89 34.17
N GLU A 501 17.59 -54.12 33.16
CA GLU A 501 17.87 -54.43 31.75
C GLU A 501 19.37 -54.44 31.45
N ASP A 502 20.14 -53.46 31.96
CA ASP A 502 21.60 -53.43 31.82
C ASP A 502 22.28 -54.66 32.45
N ILE A 503 21.80 -55.12 33.61
CA ILE A 503 22.33 -56.31 34.28
C ILE A 503 22.03 -57.57 33.47
N GLU A 504 20.81 -57.70 32.92
CA GLU A 504 20.49 -58.82 32.02
C GLU A 504 21.35 -58.76 30.74
N ASN A 505 21.51 -57.59 30.13
CA ASN A 505 22.40 -57.40 28.98
C ASN A 505 23.86 -57.77 29.31
N LEU A 506 24.36 -57.46 30.52
CA LEU A 506 25.69 -57.88 30.97
C LEU A 506 25.78 -59.41 31.16
N LYS A 507 24.73 -60.07 31.65
CA LYS A 507 24.68 -61.55 31.76
C LYS A 507 24.68 -62.20 30.38
N ASP A 508 23.97 -61.62 29.42
CA ASP A 508 23.99 -62.08 28.03
C ASP A 508 25.37 -61.90 27.41
N ILE A 509 26.01 -60.74 27.60
CA ILE A 509 27.40 -60.50 27.18
C ILE A 509 28.35 -61.53 27.81
N PHE A 510 28.18 -61.84 29.10
CA PHE A 510 28.98 -62.84 29.80
C PHE A 510 28.79 -64.24 29.19
N THR A 511 27.54 -64.64 28.95
CA THR A 511 27.19 -65.95 28.37
C THR A 511 27.74 -66.10 26.96
N GLU A 512 27.52 -65.09 26.10
CA GLU A 512 28.09 -65.07 24.75
C GLU A 512 29.63 -65.10 24.77
N SER A 513 30.26 -64.35 25.69
CA SER A 513 31.72 -64.36 25.84
C SER A 513 32.24 -65.72 26.32
N GLN A 514 31.47 -66.44 27.14
CA GLN A 514 31.82 -67.79 27.59
C GLN A 514 31.77 -68.79 26.43
N GLU A 515 30.77 -68.66 25.54
CA GLU A 515 30.68 -69.45 24.31
C GLU A 515 31.84 -69.13 23.35
N LEU A 516 32.18 -67.85 23.17
CA LEU A 516 33.33 -67.43 22.38
C LEU A 516 34.64 -68.01 22.93
N LYS A 517 34.84 -67.95 24.26
CA LYS A 517 36.00 -68.56 24.92
C LYS A 517 36.05 -70.07 24.69
N ARG A 518 34.93 -70.77 24.81
CA ARG A 518 34.87 -72.22 24.56
C ARG A 518 35.26 -72.57 23.12
N LYS A 519 34.77 -71.81 22.13
CA LYS A 519 35.16 -71.96 20.72
C LYS A 519 36.65 -71.64 20.50
N LEU A 520 37.18 -70.59 21.14
CA LEU A 520 38.60 -70.24 21.07
C LEU A 520 39.50 -71.29 21.70
N ASP A 521 39.10 -71.89 22.82
CA ASP A 521 39.80 -73.00 23.48
C ASP A 521 39.86 -74.23 22.55
N GLU A 522 38.77 -74.53 21.84
CA GLU A 522 38.71 -75.61 20.84
C GLU A 522 39.68 -75.36 19.68
N ILE A 523 39.59 -74.18 19.05
CA ILE A 523 40.48 -73.77 17.95
C ILE A 523 41.94 -73.78 18.41
N SER A 524 42.24 -73.24 19.60
CA SER A 524 43.59 -73.21 20.17
C SER A 524 44.18 -74.61 20.38
N ARG A 525 43.40 -75.56 20.91
CA ARG A 525 43.83 -76.96 21.11
C ARG A 525 44.06 -77.68 19.78
N GLU A 526 43.26 -77.41 18.78
CA GLU A 526 43.42 -78.03 17.46
C GLU A 526 44.63 -77.46 16.71
N MET A 527 44.88 -76.15 16.79
CA MET A 527 46.09 -75.52 16.26
C MET A 527 47.37 -76.03 16.94
N GLN A 528 47.29 -76.50 18.19
CA GLN A 528 48.41 -77.19 18.84
C GLN A 528 48.67 -78.58 18.24
N LYS A 529 47.63 -79.26 17.73
CA LYS A 529 47.73 -80.61 17.14
C LYS A 529 48.07 -80.57 15.65
N ASN A 530 47.54 -79.62 14.90
CA ASN A 530 47.80 -79.43 13.47
C ASN A 530 47.99 -77.93 13.17
N PRO A 531 49.20 -77.49 12.77
CA PRO A 531 49.47 -76.09 12.44
C PRO A 531 48.73 -75.59 11.19
N ASP A 532 48.35 -76.49 10.26
CA ASP A 532 47.60 -76.13 9.06
C ASP A 532 46.10 -76.09 9.35
N LEU A 533 45.56 -74.87 9.42
CA LEU A 533 44.12 -74.61 9.60
C LEU A 533 43.32 -74.87 8.31
N ASP A 534 42.26 -75.66 8.43
CA ASP A 534 41.23 -75.80 7.41
C ASP A 534 40.53 -74.45 7.14
N TRP A 535 40.05 -74.21 5.91
CA TRP A 535 39.30 -73.01 5.54
C TRP A 535 38.21 -72.78 6.55
N LEU A 536 37.33 -73.78 6.78
CA LEU A 536 36.12 -73.68 7.60
C LEU A 536 36.34 -72.94 8.95
N LYS A 537 37.50 -73.16 9.58
CA LYS A 537 37.88 -72.56 10.87
C LYS A 537 38.34 -71.10 10.79
N LYS A 538 38.74 -70.64 9.61
CA LYS A 538 38.94 -69.21 9.34
C LYS A 538 37.61 -68.44 9.41
N GLN A 539 36.50 -69.06 8.99
CA GLN A 539 35.16 -68.46 9.13
C GLN A 539 34.79 -68.28 10.60
N ASP A 540 35.07 -69.31 11.41
CA ASP A 540 34.77 -69.29 12.84
C ASP A 540 35.54 -68.16 13.55
N LEU A 541 36.82 -67.94 13.20
CA LEU A 541 37.62 -66.83 13.75
C LEU A 541 37.10 -65.46 13.32
N GLU A 542 36.63 -65.31 12.08
CA GLU A 542 36.01 -64.08 11.61
C GLU A 542 34.67 -63.83 12.33
N GLU A 543 33.84 -64.86 12.51
CA GLU A 543 32.58 -64.79 13.27
C GLU A 543 32.85 -64.41 14.73
N ILE A 544 33.86 -65.01 15.37
CA ILE A 544 34.28 -64.68 16.74
C ILE A 544 34.71 -63.21 16.84
N ALA A 545 35.52 -62.72 15.90
CA ALA A 545 35.96 -61.33 15.89
C ALA A 545 34.79 -60.34 15.67
N GLN A 546 33.84 -60.67 14.80
CA GLN A 546 32.63 -59.87 14.57
C GLN A 546 31.70 -59.88 15.79
N LYS A 547 31.50 -61.04 16.44
CA LYS A 547 30.74 -61.16 17.69
C LYS A 547 31.38 -60.34 18.80
N GLN A 548 32.70 -60.42 18.96
CA GLN A 548 33.41 -59.59 19.93
C GLN A 548 33.17 -58.08 19.70
N GLU A 549 33.19 -57.61 18.43
CA GLU A 549 32.93 -56.20 18.13
C GLU A 549 31.48 -55.78 18.48
N ARG A 550 30.50 -56.68 18.32
CA ARG A 550 29.12 -56.43 18.74
C ARG A 550 29.01 -56.34 20.26
N LEU A 551 29.63 -57.28 20.98
CA LEU A 551 29.67 -57.26 22.44
C LEU A 551 30.27 -55.97 22.98
N GLN A 552 31.33 -55.45 22.34
CA GLN A 552 31.92 -54.15 22.70
C GLN A 552 30.96 -52.98 22.47
N LYS A 553 30.19 -52.97 21.38
CA LYS A 553 29.18 -51.93 21.12
C LYS A 553 28.05 -51.97 22.14
N ASN A 554 27.60 -53.15 22.53
CA ASN A 554 26.58 -53.33 23.56
C ASN A 554 27.09 -52.83 24.92
N LEU A 555 28.34 -53.15 25.28
CA LEU A 555 28.95 -52.67 26.52
C LEU A 555 29.08 -51.13 26.55
N GLU A 556 29.42 -50.51 25.42
CA GLU A 556 29.48 -49.05 25.27
C GLU A 556 28.09 -48.39 25.37
N GLN A 557 27.04 -49.09 24.93
CA GLN A 557 25.65 -48.65 25.12
C GLN A 557 25.27 -48.66 26.60
N ILE A 558 25.51 -49.77 27.30
CA ILE A 558 25.27 -49.91 28.75
C ILE A 558 26.01 -48.81 29.53
N ARG A 559 27.27 -48.51 29.17
CA ARG A 559 28.02 -47.42 29.83
C ARG A 559 27.30 -46.07 29.70
N ARG A 560 26.76 -45.75 28.51
CA ARG A 560 26.05 -44.50 28.26
C ARG A 560 24.69 -44.45 28.96
N GLU A 561 23.99 -45.57 29.01
CA GLU A 561 22.70 -45.70 29.72
C GLU A 561 22.91 -45.51 31.23
N LEU A 562 23.95 -46.13 31.80
CA LEU A 562 24.37 -45.90 33.19
C LEU A 562 24.77 -44.44 33.46
N GLU A 563 25.53 -43.79 32.58
CA GLU A 563 25.88 -42.36 32.71
C GLU A 563 24.61 -41.47 32.75
N GLN A 564 23.63 -41.74 31.88
CA GLN A 564 22.36 -41.01 31.87
C GLN A 564 21.51 -41.29 33.11
N ALA A 565 21.48 -42.53 33.59
CA ALA A 565 20.82 -42.91 34.82
C ALA A 565 21.40 -42.16 36.02
N ILE A 566 22.73 -42.08 36.12
CA ILE A 566 23.42 -41.34 37.21
C ILE A 566 23.07 -39.86 37.14
N GLU A 567 23.13 -39.23 35.96
CA GLU A 567 22.81 -37.79 35.81
C GLU A 567 21.38 -37.47 36.26
N ARG A 568 20.41 -38.35 35.97
CA ARG A 568 19.01 -38.18 36.41
C ARG A 568 18.88 -38.26 37.93
N LEU A 569 19.55 -39.22 38.57
CA LEU A 569 19.53 -39.37 40.03
C LEU A 569 20.28 -38.26 40.77
N GLU A 570 21.39 -37.78 40.19
CA GLU A 570 22.16 -36.65 40.72
C GLU A 570 21.33 -35.36 40.71
N LYS A 571 20.64 -35.07 39.60
CA LYS A 571 19.72 -33.92 39.50
C LYS A 571 18.57 -33.97 40.51
N GLY A 572 18.16 -35.17 40.91
CA GLY A 572 17.14 -35.39 41.94
C GLY A 572 17.67 -35.43 43.37
N GLU A 573 18.99 -35.29 43.58
CA GLU A 573 19.65 -35.47 44.88
C GLU A 573 19.27 -36.79 45.59
N LEU A 574 19.10 -37.86 44.80
CA LEU A 574 18.63 -39.17 45.28
C LEU A 574 19.76 -40.10 45.71
N LEU A 575 21.00 -39.77 45.37
CA LEU A 575 22.19 -40.55 45.72
C LEU A 575 22.93 -39.92 46.90
N SER A 576 23.40 -40.75 47.82
CA SER A 576 24.37 -40.28 48.80
C SER A 576 25.74 -40.05 48.16
N GLN A 577 26.54 -39.15 48.75
CA GLN A 577 27.87 -38.83 48.25
C GLN A 577 28.78 -40.07 48.11
N GLU A 578 28.67 -41.01 49.04
CA GLU A 578 29.41 -42.29 49.00
C GLU A 578 28.97 -43.17 47.82
N THR A 579 27.67 -43.24 47.53
CA THR A 579 27.14 -44.00 46.39
C THR A 579 27.57 -43.35 45.06
N LEU A 580 27.58 -42.02 44.99
CA LEU A 580 28.06 -41.27 43.81
C LEU A 580 29.54 -41.55 43.53
N GLU A 581 30.39 -41.57 44.56
CA GLU A 581 31.81 -41.93 44.44
C GLU A 581 31.98 -43.37 43.93
N LYS A 582 31.16 -44.32 44.40
CA LYS A 582 31.18 -45.71 43.91
C LYS A 582 30.73 -45.82 42.45
N TYR A 583 29.77 -45.02 42.01
CA TYR A 583 29.40 -44.94 40.59
C TYR A 583 30.55 -44.40 39.72
N GLN A 584 31.30 -43.40 40.19
CA GLN A 584 32.49 -42.92 39.49
C GLN A 584 33.58 -44.01 39.40
N GLN A 585 33.77 -44.81 40.47
CA GLN A 585 34.65 -45.98 40.42
C GLN A 585 34.14 -47.04 39.45
N LEU A 586 32.83 -47.27 39.39
CA LEU A 586 32.22 -48.20 38.44
C LEU A 586 32.47 -47.78 36.98
N GLN A 587 32.43 -46.48 36.68
CA GLN A 587 32.80 -45.97 35.35
C GLN A 587 34.26 -46.31 34.98
N GLN A 588 35.18 -46.26 35.95
CA GLN A 588 36.57 -46.69 35.74
C GLN A 588 36.64 -48.20 35.48
N LEU A 589 35.89 -49.01 36.23
CA LEU A 589 35.83 -50.46 36.00
C LEU A 589 35.29 -50.81 34.60
N PHE A 590 34.30 -50.07 34.10
CA PHE A 590 33.82 -50.25 32.71
C PHE A 590 34.92 -49.98 31.67
N GLN A 591 35.83 -49.04 31.92
CA GLN A 591 37.00 -48.83 31.06
C GLN A 591 38.00 -49.98 31.19
N GLU A 592 38.16 -50.56 32.39
CA GLU A 592 39.01 -51.74 32.62
C GLU A 592 38.49 -53.00 31.91
N ILE A 593 37.18 -53.13 31.64
CA ILE A 593 36.64 -54.23 30.83
C ILE A 593 37.20 -54.18 29.41
N MET A 594 37.32 -52.98 28.84
CA MET A 594 37.83 -52.72 27.48
C MET A 594 39.33 -52.42 27.49
N THR A 595 40.13 -53.37 27.96
CA THR A 595 41.60 -53.22 28.04
C THR A 595 42.24 -52.94 26.67
N PRO A 596 43.27 -52.06 26.61
CA PRO A 596 44.12 -51.89 25.43
C PRO A 596 44.71 -53.22 24.93
N GLU A 597 44.99 -54.14 25.86
CA GLU A 597 45.48 -55.49 25.59
C GLU A 597 44.49 -56.30 24.75
N LEU A 598 43.19 -56.25 25.08
CA LEU A 598 42.13 -56.92 24.33
C LEU A 598 41.99 -56.32 22.91
N GLN A 599 42.02 -54.99 22.78
CA GLN A 599 41.97 -54.33 21.47
C GLN A 599 43.17 -54.72 20.59
N GLN A 600 44.37 -54.70 21.17
CA GLN A 600 45.57 -55.16 20.49
C GLN A 600 45.52 -56.65 20.12
N ALA A 601 44.90 -57.49 20.96
CA ALA A 601 44.73 -58.90 20.68
C ALA A 601 43.80 -59.14 19.48
N ILE A 602 42.69 -58.40 19.39
CA ILE A 602 41.77 -58.43 18.23
C ILE A 602 42.48 -57.94 16.96
N GLU A 603 43.23 -56.84 17.03
CA GLU A 603 43.93 -56.29 15.88
C GLU A 603 45.04 -57.22 15.38
N LYS A 604 45.81 -57.83 16.32
CA LYS A 604 46.82 -58.84 15.98
C LYS A 604 46.18 -60.09 15.38
N LEU A 605 44.99 -60.49 15.85
CA LEU A 605 44.23 -61.60 15.28
C LEU A 605 43.82 -61.30 13.83
N ARG A 606 43.26 -60.11 13.55
CA ARG A 606 42.91 -59.67 12.17
C ARG A 606 44.14 -59.60 11.26
N LYS A 607 45.23 -58.97 11.71
CA LYS A 607 46.48 -58.88 10.92
C LYS A 607 47.10 -60.25 10.64
N ALA A 608 47.08 -61.16 11.61
CA ALA A 608 47.57 -62.52 11.43
C ALA A 608 46.69 -63.33 10.46
N PHE A 609 45.38 -63.07 10.47
CA PHE A 609 44.43 -63.63 9.52
C PHE A 609 44.71 -63.17 8.08
N ASP A 610 44.91 -61.87 7.86
CA ASP A 610 45.18 -61.27 6.54
C ASP A 610 46.52 -61.72 5.94
N GLN A 611 47.54 -61.94 6.80
CA GLN A 611 48.89 -62.32 6.37
C GLN A 611 49.06 -63.83 6.16
N VAL A 612 48.07 -64.65 6.54
CA VAL A 612 48.06 -66.12 6.40
C VAL A 612 49.33 -66.79 6.96
N ASP A 613 49.88 -66.27 8.07
CA ASP A 613 51.07 -66.78 8.74
C ASP A 613 50.65 -67.70 9.92
N PRO A 614 50.82 -69.04 9.84
CA PRO A 614 50.28 -69.98 10.82
C PRO A 614 50.82 -69.79 12.25
N GLU A 615 52.11 -69.46 12.40
CA GLU A 615 52.74 -69.25 13.71
C GLU A 615 52.28 -67.93 14.36
N LYS A 616 52.15 -66.87 13.57
CA LYS A 616 51.58 -65.60 14.06
C LYS A 616 50.12 -65.74 14.43
N LEU A 617 49.34 -66.49 13.65
CA LEU A 617 47.93 -66.74 13.92
C LEU A 617 47.75 -67.55 15.21
N LYS A 618 48.56 -68.59 15.43
CA LYS A 618 48.59 -69.36 16.68
C LYS A 618 48.84 -68.47 17.90
N THR A 619 49.85 -67.61 17.81
CA THR A 619 50.21 -66.68 18.89
C THR A 619 49.10 -65.65 19.13
N ALA A 620 48.45 -65.16 18.06
CA ALA A 620 47.35 -64.21 18.17
C ALA A 620 46.10 -64.84 18.82
N VAL A 621 45.73 -66.07 18.43
CA VAL A 621 44.63 -66.82 19.03
C VAL A 621 44.88 -67.07 20.53
N GLN A 622 46.09 -67.48 20.92
CA GLN A 622 46.45 -67.70 22.33
C GLN A 622 46.35 -66.42 23.16
N ARG A 623 46.90 -65.30 22.66
CA ARG A 623 46.80 -64.01 23.35
C ARG A 623 45.37 -63.52 23.45
N PHE A 624 44.58 -63.69 22.40
CA PHE A 624 43.16 -63.34 22.42
C PHE A 624 42.40 -64.20 23.42
N ASN A 625 42.65 -65.50 23.49
CA ASN A 625 42.03 -66.40 24.47
C ASN A 625 42.35 -66.00 25.94
N LEU A 626 43.61 -65.65 26.23
CA LEU A 626 43.99 -65.12 27.56
C LEU A 626 43.29 -63.80 27.87
N SER A 627 43.21 -62.90 26.88
CA SER A 627 42.53 -61.60 27.03
C SER A 627 41.02 -61.77 27.24
N GLN A 628 40.41 -62.77 26.60
CA GLN A 628 39.00 -63.15 26.78
C GLN A 628 38.71 -63.66 28.19
N GLU A 629 39.63 -64.41 28.80
CA GLU A 629 39.46 -64.81 30.20
C GLU A 629 39.43 -63.61 31.15
N ASN A 630 40.30 -62.63 30.94
CA ASN A 630 40.31 -61.39 31.72
C ASN A 630 39.05 -60.56 31.46
N PHE A 631 38.56 -60.52 30.21
CA PHE A 631 37.30 -59.87 29.84
C PHE A 631 36.13 -60.47 30.63
N LEU A 632 35.99 -61.81 30.64
CA LEU A 632 34.95 -62.51 31.41
C LEU A 632 35.00 -62.20 32.90
N LYS A 633 36.19 -62.27 33.52
CA LYS A 633 36.37 -61.94 34.95
C LYS A 633 35.99 -60.48 35.24
N SER A 634 36.28 -59.57 34.32
CA SER A 634 35.98 -58.14 34.47
C SER A 634 34.48 -57.85 34.33
N ILE A 635 33.79 -58.52 33.39
CA ILE A 635 32.32 -58.46 33.26
C ILE A 635 31.67 -58.99 34.55
N GLU A 636 32.03 -60.19 34.99
CA GLU A 636 31.46 -60.81 36.20
C GLU A 636 31.66 -59.93 37.44
N ARG A 637 32.88 -59.41 37.63
CA ARG A 637 33.19 -58.47 38.72
C ARG A 637 32.33 -57.21 38.64
N THR A 638 32.22 -56.61 37.46
CA THR A 638 31.45 -55.38 37.26
C THR A 638 29.97 -55.60 37.50
N THR A 639 29.40 -56.70 36.99
CA THR A 639 27.99 -57.08 37.22
C THR A 639 27.71 -57.26 38.71
N ASN A 640 28.60 -57.94 39.44
CA ASN A 640 28.45 -58.13 40.89
C ASN A 640 28.53 -56.81 41.67
N ILE A 641 29.41 -55.89 41.26
CA ILE A 641 29.51 -54.56 41.88
C ILE A 641 28.27 -53.74 41.56
N LEU A 642 27.79 -53.74 40.31
CA LEU A 642 26.58 -53.02 39.90
C LEU A 642 25.36 -53.53 40.68
N LYS A 643 25.18 -54.85 40.82
CA LYS A 643 24.11 -55.44 41.65
C LYS A 643 24.16 -55.01 43.12
N ARG A 644 25.37 -54.96 43.72
CA ARG A 644 25.54 -54.46 45.10
C ARG A 644 25.24 -52.97 45.20
N LEU A 645 25.67 -52.20 44.22
CA LEU A 645 25.43 -50.77 44.15
C LEU A 645 23.94 -50.46 43.97
N GLN A 646 23.21 -51.28 43.22
CA GLN A 646 21.74 -51.21 43.16
C GLN A 646 21.15 -51.31 44.55
N ILE A 647 21.51 -52.32 45.37
CA ILE A 647 21.01 -52.47 46.74
C ILE A 647 21.25 -51.21 47.58
N GLU A 648 22.47 -50.65 47.53
CA GLU A 648 22.82 -49.42 48.23
C GLU A 648 22.00 -48.21 47.75
N GLN A 649 21.80 -48.09 46.43
CA GLN A 649 20.94 -47.09 45.81
C GLN A 649 19.48 -47.24 46.24
N ARG A 650 18.95 -48.47 46.30
CA ARG A 650 17.57 -48.74 46.76
C ARG A 650 17.38 -48.31 48.21
N LEU A 651 18.40 -48.54 49.05
CA LEU A 651 18.41 -48.09 50.44
C LEU A 651 18.47 -46.55 50.55
N ASP A 652 19.25 -45.88 49.71
CA ASP A 652 19.30 -44.41 49.62
C ASP A 652 17.93 -43.85 49.20
N ALA A 653 17.31 -44.42 48.17
CA ALA A 653 15.97 -44.04 47.70
C ALA A 653 14.90 -44.28 48.78
N ALA A 654 14.94 -45.45 49.45
CA ALA A 654 14.03 -45.76 50.56
C ALA A 654 14.19 -44.78 51.72
N ALA A 655 15.44 -44.42 52.08
CA ALA A 655 15.70 -43.43 53.14
C ALA A 655 15.18 -42.04 52.74
N LYS A 656 15.38 -41.62 51.48
CA LYS A 656 14.87 -40.35 50.97
C LYS A 656 13.34 -40.31 50.92
N LEU A 657 12.70 -41.39 50.49
CA LEU A 657 11.25 -41.56 50.52
C LEU A 657 10.71 -41.48 51.94
N ALA A 658 11.32 -42.21 52.90
CA ALA A 658 10.94 -42.16 54.31
C ALA A 658 11.07 -40.73 54.89
N GLN A 659 12.13 -40.01 54.53
CA GLN A 659 12.31 -38.60 54.91
C GLN A 659 11.20 -37.71 54.35
N ASN A 660 10.93 -37.80 53.04
CA ASN A 660 9.92 -36.99 52.37
C ASN A 660 8.51 -37.26 52.95
N LEU A 661 8.20 -38.53 53.21
CA LEU A 661 6.97 -38.94 53.90
C LEU A 661 6.90 -38.35 55.31
N ALA A 662 7.98 -38.40 56.09
CA ALA A 662 8.02 -37.85 57.45
C ALA A 662 7.78 -36.32 57.45
N GLU A 663 8.42 -35.60 56.53
CA GLU A 663 8.25 -34.15 56.38
C GLU A 663 6.84 -33.76 55.94
N ARG A 664 6.27 -34.47 54.97
CA ARG A 664 4.88 -34.27 54.52
C ARG A 664 3.87 -34.60 55.61
N GLN A 665 4.09 -35.69 56.35
CA GLN A 665 3.25 -36.08 57.48
C GLN A 665 3.30 -35.01 58.59
N LYS A 666 4.49 -34.47 58.88
CA LYS A 666 4.68 -33.35 59.83
C LYS A 666 3.92 -32.10 59.40
N LEU A 667 4.03 -31.71 58.12
CA LEU A 667 3.31 -30.55 57.58
C LEU A 667 1.79 -30.75 57.67
N LEU A 668 1.30 -31.95 57.32
CA LEU A 668 -0.11 -32.28 57.42
C LEU A 668 -0.60 -32.22 58.87
N ASN A 669 0.19 -32.74 59.82
CA ASN A 669 -0.15 -32.66 61.25
C ASN A 669 -0.25 -31.20 61.73
N GLN A 670 0.67 -30.32 61.32
CA GLN A 670 0.64 -28.88 61.63
C GLN A 670 -0.61 -28.19 61.04
N GLN A 671 -0.92 -28.46 59.77
CA GLN A 671 -2.13 -27.92 59.14
C GLN A 671 -3.41 -28.42 59.82
N LEU A 672 -3.41 -29.69 60.24
CA LEU A 672 -4.52 -30.26 60.98
C LEU A 672 -4.69 -29.61 62.36
N GLU A 673 -3.61 -29.18 63.03
CA GLU A 673 -3.65 -28.43 64.29
C GLU A 673 -4.24 -27.02 64.12
N GLU A 674 -3.86 -26.29 63.07
CA GLU A 674 -4.20 -24.87 62.87
C GLU A 674 -5.61 -24.63 62.28
N ILE A 675 -6.19 -25.59 61.55
CA ILE A 675 -7.43 -25.36 60.76
C ILE A 675 -8.71 -25.78 61.52
N ALA A 676 -9.78 -25.00 61.36
CA ALA A 676 -11.16 -25.35 61.72
C ALA A 676 -11.87 -26.04 60.53
N SER A 677 -12.30 -27.29 60.73
CA SER A 677 -13.27 -28.18 60.02
C SER A 677 -13.50 -28.11 58.49
N GLN A 678 -13.40 -26.95 57.84
CA GLN A 678 -13.88 -26.69 56.48
C GLN A 678 -12.86 -27.06 55.37
N GLN A 679 -11.56 -27.19 55.67
CA GLN A 679 -10.53 -27.68 54.72
C GLN A 679 -10.14 -29.15 54.93
N LEU A 680 -10.90 -29.89 55.76
CA LEU A 680 -10.63 -31.30 56.09
C LEU A 680 -10.57 -32.21 54.85
N LYS A 681 -11.27 -31.83 53.77
CA LYS A 681 -11.31 -32.58 52.52
C LYS A 681 -10.00 -32.49 51.71
N GLU A 682 -9.34 -31.35 51.71
CA GLU A 682 -8.02 -31.17 51.08
C GLU A 682 -6.92 -31.88 51.90
N LEU A 683 -7.02 -31.86 53.23
CA LEU A 683 -6.10 -32.61 54.09
C LEU A 683 -6.29 -34.13 53.95
N LEU A 684 -7.52 -34.61 53.78
CA LEU A 684 -7.79 -36.02 53.47
C LEU A 684 -7.16 -36.45 52.13
N GLN A 685 -7.16 -35.58 51.11
CA GLN A 685 -6.44 -35.84 49.85
C GLN A 685 -4.95 -36.02 50.08
N GLN A 686 -4.35 -35.12 50.85
CA GLN A 686 -2.93 -35.18 51.16
C GLN A 686 -2.56 -36.44 51.94
N GLN A 687 -3.35 -36.83 52.94
CA GLN A 687 -3.07 -38.03 53.71
C GLN A 687 -3.23 -39.32 52.89
N GLU A 688 -4.26 -39.43 52.05
CA GLU A 688 -4.42 -40.60 51.19
C GLU A 688 -3.21 -40.76 50.26
N LYS A 689 -2.71 -39.65 49.71
CA LYS A 689 -1.49 -39.65 48.89
C LYS A 689 -0.24 -40.03 49.69
N ILE A 690 -0.07 -39.50 50.91
CA ILE A 690 1.04 -39.91 51.80
C ILE A 690 0.98 -41.41 52.10
N ARG A 691 -0.22 -41.98 52.28
CA ARG A 691 -0.41 -43.41 52.52
C ARG A 691 -0.08 -44.24 51.27
N GLU A 692 -0.48 -43.79 50.10
CA GLU A 692 -0.14 -44.43 48.81
C GLU A 692 1.38 -44.43 48.60
N ASP A 693 2.04 -43.28 48.78
CA ASP A 693 3.50 -43.16 48.72
C ASP A 693 4.20 -44.03 49.79
N ALA A 694 3.59 -44.21 50.97
CA ALA A 694 4.07 -45.14 51.97
C ALA A 694 3.91 -46.60 51.51
N THR A 695 2.79 -47.01 50.90
CA THR A 695 2.68 -48.38 50.37
C THR A 695 3.73 -48.69 49.30
N THR A 696 4.11 -47.67 48.55
CA THR A 696 5.21 -47.74 47.59
C THR A 696 6.56 -47.94 48.27
N LEU A 697 6.84 -47.24 49.38
CA LEU A 697 8.03 -47.49 50.20
C LEU A 697 8.09 -48.94 50.74
N ASP A 698 6.95 -49.52 51.16
CA ASP A 698 6.88 -50.92 51.58
C ASP A 698 7.28 -51.89 50.45
N GLN A 699 6.85 -51.61 49.22
CA GLN A 699 7.26 -52.39 48.05
C GLN A 699 8.77 -52.28 47.78
N VAL A 700 9.34 -51.07 47.85
CA VAL A 700 10.79 -50.86 47.70
C VAL A 700 11.57 -51.65 48.74
N LEU A 701 11.14 -51.66 50.01
CA LEU A 701 11.82 -52.42 51.07
C LEU A 701 11.76 -53.94 50.84
N LYS A 702 10.65 -54.46 50.33
CA LYS A 702 10.52 -55.89 49.95
C LYS A 702 11.48 -56.25 48.82
N ASP A 703 11.55 -55.39 47.82
CA ASP A 703 12.43 -55.54 46.66
C ASP A 703 13.93 -55.45 47.05
N VAL A 704 14.28 -54.59 48.03
CA VAL A 704 15.63 -54.61 48.65
C VAL A 704 15.92 -55.95 49.32
N LYS A 705 14.98 -56.47 50.12
CA LYS A 705 15.15 -57.75 50.83
C LYS A 705 15.35 -58.91 49.84
N GLU A 706 14.60 -58.94 48.75
CA GLU A 706 14.72 -59.95 47.70
C GLU A 706 16.11 -59.91 47.06
N LYS A 707 16.58 -58.73 46.61
CA LYS A 707 17.91 -58.61 46.00
C LYS A 707 19.06 -58.87 46.97
N MET A 708 18.91 -58.52 48.25
CA MET A 708 19.88 -58.92 49.27
C MET A 708 19.98 -60.44 49.40
N GLY A 709 18.90 -61.18 49.11
CA GLY A 709 18.88 -62.64 49.09
C GLY A 709 19.70 -63.29 47.98
N GLU A 710 20.08 -62.54 46.94
CA GLU A 710 20.98 -63.04 45.88
C GLU A 710 22.45 -63.19 46.36
N PHE A 711 22.80 -62.57 47.49
CA PHE A 711 24.16 -62.53 48.01
C PHE A 711 24.27 -63.27 49.34
N ASN A 712 25.06 -64.34 49.36
CA ASN A 712 25.26 -65.18 50.56
C ASN A 712 25.92 -64.42 51.73
N ASP A 713 26.66 -63.36 51.45
CA ASP A 713 27.38 -62.54 52.43
C ASP A 713 26.55 -61.39 52.99
N LEU A 714 25.38 -61.11 52.40
CA LEU A 714 24.41 -60.16 52.93
C LEU A 714 23.43 -60.92 53.86
N GLN A 715 22.96 -60.27 54.93
CA GLN A 715 22.02 -60.87 55.88
C GLN A 715 20.61 -60.26 55.68
N PRO A 716 19.70 -60.90 54.92
CA PRO A 716 18.37 -60.35 54.64
C PRO A 716 17.48 -60.25 55.89
N ALA A 717 17.79 -61.00 56.96
CA ALA A 717 17.07 -60.98 58.23
C ALA A 717 17.08 -59.59 58.90
N GLN A 718 18.06 -58.73 58.59
CA GLN A 718 18.09 -57.35 59.07
C GLN A 718 16.97 -56.47 58.47
N MET A 719 16.36 -56.89 57.35
CA MET A 719 15.22 -56.21 56.72
C MET A 719 13.87 -56.55 57.38
N ASP A 720 13.80 -57.63 58.17
CA ASP A 720 12.52 -58.06 58.77
C ASP A 720 12.00 -57.05 59.79
N SER A 721 12.89 -56.43 60.58
CA SER A 721 12.51 -55.36 61.52
C SER A 721 12.06 -54.09 60.80
N LEU A 722 12.70 -53.72 59.69
CA LEU A 722 12.33 -52.58 58.84
C LEU A 722 10.94 -52.79 58.22
N LEU A 723 10.67 -53.98 57.68
CA LEU A 723 9.35 -54.32 57.12
C LEU A 723 8.26 -54.36 58.18
N GLN A 724 8.57 -54.83 59.40
CA GLN A 724 7.62 -54.81 60.51
C GLN A 724 7.26 -53.37 60.90
N GLN A 725 8.26 -52.50 61.07
CA GLN A 725 8.04 -51.09 61.38
C GLN A 725 7.26 -50.37 60.27
N MET A 726 7.49 -50.74 59.00
CA MET A 726 6.73 -50.21 57.88
C MET A 726 5.24 -50.59 57.91
N GLN A 727 4.92 -51.82 58.31
CA GLN A 727 3.52 -52.25 58.48
C GLN A 727 2.81 -51.49 59.59
N ASP A 728 3.52 -51.18 60.68
CA ASP A 728 2.99 -50.37 61.79
C ASP A 728 2.68 -48.94 61.31
N ILE A 729 3.59 -48.31 60.56
CA ILE A 729 3.37 -46.98 59.94
C ILE A 729 2.11 -46.96 59.06
N LEU A 730 1.93 -47.96 58.19
CA LEU A 730 0.75 -48.06 57.31
C LEU A 730 -0.55 -48.19 58.11
N ARG A 731 -0.52 -48.95 59.21
CA ARG A 731 -1.66 -49.13 60.10
C ARG A 731 -2.01 -47.82 60.81
N GLU A 732 -1.02 -47.06 61.25
CA GLU A 732 -1.23 -45.76 61.89
C GLU A 732 -1.78 -44.72 60.92
N MET A 733 -1.26 -44.66 59.70
CA MET A 733 -1.79 -43.79 58.64
C MET A 733 -3.24 -44.15 58.28
N ALA A 734 -3.59 -45.45 58.28
CA ALA A 734 -4.97 -45.88 58.07
C ALA A 734 -5.90 -45.42 59.21
N GLN A 735 -5.44 -45.50 60.47
CA GLN A 735 -6.18 -44.96 61.62
C GLN A 735 -6.32 -43.44 61.53
N GLN A 736 -5.29 -42.74 61.05
CA GLN A 736 -5.31 -41.31 60.83
C GLN A 736 -6.40 -40.91 59.82
N ASN A 737 -6.45 -41.60 58.67
CA ASN A 737 -7.48 -41.38 57.65
C ASN A 737 -8.89 -41.62 58.18
N GLN A 738 -9.09 -42.68 58.97
CA GLN A 738 -10.38 -42.94 59.62
C GLN A 738 -10.74 -41.84 60.63
N GLY A 739 -9.79 -41.37 61.43
CA GLY A 739 -9.98 -40.28 62.38
C GLY A 739 -10.34 -38.97 61.68
N MET A 740 -9.67 -38.64 60.58
CA MET A 740 -9.97 -37.46 59.76
C MET A 740 -11.33 -37.57 59.08
N ALA A 741 -11.67 -38.72 58.49
CA ALA A 741 -12.98 -38.93 57.86
C ALA A 741 -14.13 -38.89 58.87
N ALA A 742 -13.91 -39.35 60.10
CA ALA A 742 -14.86 -39.29 61.20
C ALA A 742 -14.91 -37.92 61.90
N GLY A 743 -14.08 -36.95 61.49
CA GLY A 743 -13.98 -35.63 62.12
C GLY A 743 -13.35 -35.64 63.53
N ASN A 744 -12.76 -36.76 63.95
CA ASN A 744 -12.09 -36.89 65.25
C ASN A 744 -10.63 -36.42 65.15
N LYS A 745 -10.43 -35.11 65.31
CA LYS A 745 -9.12 -34.45 65.24
C LYS A 745 -8.10 -35.01 66.24
N SER A 746 -8.53 -35.45 67.43
CA SER A 746 -7.61 -35.97 68.45
C SER A 746 -6.99 -37.32 68.07
N THR A 747 -7.79 -38.26 67.53
CA THR A 747 -7.25 -39.54 67.03
C THR A 747 -6.42 -39.33 65.78
N ALA A 748 -6.86 -38.45 64.87
CA ALA A 748 -6.09 -38.10 63.69
C ALA A 748 -4.71 -37.50 64.05
N LEU A 749 -4.62 -36.54 64.97
CA LEU A 749 -3.32 -35.99 65.38
C LEU A 749 -2.43 -37.03 66.04
N LYS A 750 -2.99 -37.86 66.94
CA LYS A 750 -2.20 -38.88 67.64
C LYS A 750 -1.60 -39.89 66.68
N SER A 751 -2.43 -40.48 65.80
CA SER A 751 -1.95 -41.45 64.80
C SER A 751 -0.99 -40.81 63.80
N GLY A 752 -1.21 -39.55 63.41
CA GLY A 752 -0.30 -38.83 62.51
C GLY A 752 1.04 -38.46 63.12
N GLN A 753 1.09 -38.15 64.42
CA GLN A 753 2.34 -37.88 65.13
C GLN A 753 3.17 -39.15 65.34
N MET A 754 2.52 -40.29 65.61
CA MET A 754 3.19 -41.59 65.71
C MET A 754 3.78 -41.99 64.36
N SER A 755 2.99 -41.91 63.28
CA SER A 755 3.47 -42.29 61.93
C SER A 755 4.62 -41.40 61.46
N GLN A 756 4.59 -40.11 61.80
CA GLN A 756 5.71 -39.19 61.55
C GLN A 756 6.98 -39.60 62.30
N GLN A 757 6.89 -39.97 63.58
CA GLN A 757 8.03 -40.41 64.38
C GLN A 757 8.60 -41.73 63.87
N ASP A 758 7.74 -42.67 63.52
CA ASP A 758 8.13 -43.99 63.05
C ASP A 758 8.78 -43.92 61.66
N LEU A 759 8.34 -43.01 60.78
CA LEU A 759 9.03 -42.73 59.51
C LEU A 759 10.44 -42.18 59.71
N GLU A 760 10.64 -41.28 60.68
CA GLU A 760 11.97 -40.74 60.99
C GLU A 760 12.89 -41.82 61.57
N GLN A 761 12.36 -42.70 62.42
CA GLN A 761 13.09 -43.87 62.91
C GLN A 761 13.43 -44.85 61.78
N LEU A 762 12.47 -45.14 60.89
CA LEU A 762 12.67 -45.98 59.71
C LEU A 762 13.81 -45.43 58.84
N ARG A 763 13.79 -44.11 58.55
CA ARG A 763 14.88 -43.42 57.84
C ARG A 763 16.23 -43.65 58.52
N GLN A 764 16.31 -43.46 59.84
CA GLN A 764 17.56 -43.63 60.58
C GLN A 764 18.07 -45.08 60.55
N MET A 765 17.16 -46.06 60.65
CA MET A 765 17.51 -47.47 60.53
C MET A 765 18.02 -47.82 59.13
N LEU A 766 17.42 -47.28 58.07
CA LEU A 766 17.88 -47.47 56.69
C LEU A 766 19.29 -46.92 56.47
N VAL A 767 19.55 -45.71 56.97
CA VAL A 767 20.88 -45.09 56.93
C VAL A 767 21.91 -45.94 57.70
N ASN A 768 21.54 -46.44 58.88
CA ASN A 768 22.41 -47.29 59.69
C ASN A 768 22.67 -48.65 59.02
N LEU A 769 21.64 -49.27 58.44
CA LEU A 769 21.76 -50.53 57.70
C LEU A 769 22.75 -50.36 56.55
N LYS A 770 22.57 -49.32 55.72
CA LYS A 770 23.50 -49.03 54.62
C LYS A 770 24.93 -48.86 55.13
N LYS A 771 25.14 -48.08 56.20
CA LYS A 771 26.47 -47.87 56.79
C LYS A 771 27.10 -49.18 57.26
N ASN A 772 26.32 -50.08 57.84
CA ASN A 772 26.80 -51.40 58.24
C ASN A 772 27.20 -52.25 57.03
N LEU A 773 26.38 -52.26 55.96
CA LEU A 773 26.72 -52.96 54.71
C LEU A 773 28.06 -52.49 54.14
N VAL A 774 28.28 -51.17 54.07
CA VAL A 774 29.55 -50.64 53.56
C VAL A 774 30.74 -50.99 54.45
N ASN A 775 30.56 -50.95 55.77
CA ASN A 775 31.63 -51.33 56.71
C ASN A 775 31.96 -52.83 56.64
N ASP A 776 30.96 -53.69 56.48
CA ASP A 776 31.15 -55.12 56.34
C ASP A 776 31.86 -55.46 55.02
N GLN A 777 31.53 -54.79 53.91
CA GLN A 777 32.30 -54.87 52.67
C GLN A 777 33.78 -54.49 52.87
N LYS A 778 34.06 -53.37 53.56
CA LYS A 778 35.44 -52.93 53.84
C LYS A 778 36.21 -53.97 54.65
N LYS A 779 35.58 -54.59 55.65
CA LYS A 779 36.18 -55.67 56.45
C LYS A 779 36.47 -56.91 55.62
N GLN A 780 35.52 -57.36 54.80
CA GLN A 780 35.70 -58.53 53.94
C GLN A 780 36.85 -58.32 52.95
N VAL A 781 36.96 -57.14 52.35
CA VAL A 781 38.08 -56.79 51.47
C VAL A 781 39.40 -56.84 52.24
N ALA A 782 39.47 -56.26 53.45
CA ALA A 782 40.67 -56.31 54.28
C ALA A 782 41.06 -57.74 54.67
N GLU A 783 40.09 -58.59 55.00
CA GLU A 783 40.33 -60.02 55.28
C GLU A 783 40.81 -60.78 54.05
N ALA A 784 40.23 -60.52 52.87
CA ALA A 784 40.67 -61.13 51.62
C ALA A 784 42.11 -60.72 51.29
N PHE A 785 42.47 -59.45 51.43
CA PHE A 785 43.85 -58.98 51.28
C PHE A 785 44.79 -59.65 52.29
N ALA A 786 44.39 -59.77 53.55
CA ALA A 786 45.19 -60.44 54.57
C ALA A 786 45.41 -61.93 54.26
N ARG A 787 44.38 -62.64 53.76
CA ARG A 787 44.48 -64.03 53.33
C ARG A 787 45.37 -64.19 52.11
N SER A 788 45.19 -63.36 51.08
CA SER A 788 46.05 -63.41 49.88
C SER A 788 47.50 -63.05 50.18
N ALA A 789 47.75 -62.08 51.07
CA ALA A 789 49.09 -61.77 51.55
C ALA A 789 49.71 -62.95 52.31
N ALA A 790 48.93 -63.62 53.16
CA ALA A 790 49.37 -64.82 53.87
C ALA A 790 49.64 -66.00 52.92
N GLU A 791 48.82 -66.21 51.89
CA GLU A 791 49.04 -67.22 50.86
C GLU A 791 50.26 -66.92 49.99
N LEU A 792 50.50 -65.66 49.64
CA LEU A 792 51.70 -65.24 48.90
C LEU A 792 52.97 -65.42 49.74
N LEU A 793 52.92 -65.10 51.03
CA LEU A 793 54.01 -65.37 51.96
C LEU A 793 54.26 -66.88 52.09
N ARG A 794 53.20 -67.70 52.16
CA ARG A 794 53.32 -69.16 52.21
C ARG A 794 53.86 -69.77 50.91
N LEU A 795 53.45 -69.25 49.75
CA LEU A 795 53.98 -69.65 48.45
C LEU A 795 55.45 -69.25 48.28
N SER A 796 55.84 -68.09 48.84
CA SER A 796 57.24 -67.67 48.89
C SER A 796 58.06 -68.59 49.79
N GLU A 797 57.55 -68.98 50.95
CA GLU A 797 58.20 -69.95 51.86
C GLU A 797 58.24 -71.37 51.28
N GLU A 798 57.28 -71.77 50.44
CA GLU A 798 57.28 -73.07 49.74
C GLU A 798 58.20 -73.08 48.49
N GLN A 799 58.63 -71.91 47.99
CA GLN A 799 59.55 -71.77 46.85
C GLN A 799 61.03 -71.58 47.24
N GLU A 800 61.31 -71.19 48.49
CA GLU A 800 62.65 -71.26 49.11
C GLU A 800 62.96 -72.68 49.61
#